data_AF-A0A0W1SWL4-F1
#
_entry.id   AF-A0A0W1SWL4-F1
#
_cell.length_a   1.000
_cell.length_b   1.000
_cell.length_c   1.000
_cell.angle_alpha   90.00
_cell.angle_beta   90.00
_cell.angle_gamma   90.00
#
_symmetry.space_group_name_H-M   'P 1'
#
loop_
_entity.id
_entity.type
_entity.pdbx_description
1 polymer ?
#
loop_
_entity_poly.entity_id
_entity_poly.type
_entity_poly.pdbx_seq_one_letter_code
_entity_poly.pdbx_strand_id
1 'polypeptide(L)'
;MTSFQSTLGEDEGIAEELAKGQREISIAEFFEKNKHMLGFDSGARGLVTAVKEAVDNALDATEEAGIQPDIYVEISEVRDYYRLVIEDNGPGITKEQVPKVFGKLLYGSRFHAREQSRGQQGIGISAAVLYSQLTSGKPAKITSRTQGSADAEYFELVIDTDKNEPEIRTSKTTSWDRPHGTRIELEMEANMRARQQLHDYILHTAVVNPHARFELREPGLDEPMKFERATDQLPEQTSEIRPHPHGVELGTLLKMLAATESYSVSGFLQEEFTRVGAKTSSKVIDAFRDRHFGREMTWKTPATHESDELVAVVEDAIANKGKGPTAAFAEELVDIVVGKDRIAHEELEQIVGNVAESVGAETDTSFGDTVQANVVEALWPVLTEDREGDIYSLVDEVTTTKKSDAGKVSISRSIATQFAETTGPADRATHDDVDEFVTWAAERTKERQDETYGETARENIVDALWSRMRTVSDDVPKVRDIADDRDVARDLLEGMRETDILAPPTDCLSPITAELVEEGLKKEFDADFYAAATRDAEVHGGDPFIVEAGIAYGGELKSEGSIDLLRFANRVPLVYQQGACTITHVVKDIGWRNYGLDQPGGSGMPNGPAVLMVHVASTNVPFTSESKDALADVPAIQDEVELAIREAARDLKSYLSKRRSLQKRRKKQDVLGRILPQMATKLSEVTGREEPNIEGALARIMNNVSVDRDVDDGKVTLTVKNYSSTNEAPDITDIVSAEPSGLNGDATVVDLDGEWFVKWSPEVSAGESATLTYSVAQDASFDINVDGVETEKLTVNA
;
A
#
# COMPACT_ATOMS: atom_id res chain seq x y z
N MET A 1 15.78 36.74 -34.24
CA MET A 1 15.67 38.20 -33.98
C MET A 1 15.06 38.87 -35.21
N THR A 2 13.76 39.11 -35.16
CA THR A 2 13.03 39.96 -36.11
C THR A 2 12.46 41.12 -35.32
N SER A 3 12.78 42.33 -35.77
CA SER A 3 12.51 43.60 -35.12
C SER A 3 11.02 43.91 -35.08
N PHE A 4 10.40 43.80 -33.91
CA PHE A 4 9.22 44.60 -33.58
C PHE A 4 9.72 45.88 -32.90
N GLN A 5 9.96 46.90 -33.72
CA GLN A 5 10.11 48.27 -33.25
C GLN A 5 8.71 48.75 -32.81
N SER A 6 8.50 48.83 -31.50
CA SER A 6 7.31 49.45 -30.93
C SER A 6 7.38 50.96 -31.19
N THR A 7 6.45 51.44 -32.00
CA THR A 7 6.06 52.85 -32.00
C THR A 7 5.26 53.09 -30.72
N LEU A 8 5.91 53.65 -29.70
CA LEU A 8 5.23 54.20 -28.52
C LEU A 8 4.33 55.36 -28.97
N GLY A 9 3.05 55.06 -29.19
CA GLY A 9 1.98 56.05 -29.28
C GLY A 9 1.45 56.31 -27.88
N GLU A 10 1.52 57.57 -27.45
CA GLU A 10 0.77 58.05 -26.28
C GLU A 10 -0.73 57.87 -26.56
N ASP A 11 -1.48 57.34 -25.58
CA ASP A 11 -2.95 57.21 -25.50
C ASP A 11 -3.61 55.82 -25.68
N GLU A 12 -2.90 54.69 -25.49
CA GLU A 12 -3.51 53.42 -25.04
C GLU A 12 -2.73 52.90 -23.81
N GLY A 13 -3.42 52.42 -22.77
CA GLY A 13 -2.78 52.08 -21.51
C GLY A 13 -1.79 50.93 -21.67
N ILE A 14 -0.59 51.04 -21.07
CA ILE A 14 0.44 49.98 -21.06
C ILE A 14 -0.16 48.62 -20.66
N ALA A 15 -1.14 48.62 -19.76
CA ALA A 15 -1.87 47.41 -19.36
C ALA A 15 -2.73 46.79 -20.48
N GLU A 16 -3.36 47.59 -21.34
CA GLU A 16 -4.17 47.14 -22.47
C GLU A 16 -3.28 46.61 -23.60
N GLU A 17 -2.12 47.24 -23.82
CA GLU A 17 -1.12 46.76 -24.77
C GLU A 17 -0.45 45.46 -24.31
N LEU A 18 -0.15 45.33 -23.01
CA LEU A 18 0.32 44.07 -22.41
C LEU A 18 -0.76 42.98 -22.42
N ALA A 19 -2.02 43.34 -22.19
CA ALA A 19 -3.15 42.41 -22.26
C ALA A 19 -3.38 41.87 -23.68
N LYS A 20 -3.21 42.70 -24.72
CA LYS A 20 -3.23 42.26 -26.14
C LYS A 20 -2.15 41.20 -26.44
N GLY A 21 -1.09 41.13 -25.64
CA GLY A 21 -0.03 40.12 -25.73
C GLY A 21 -0.33 38.80 -25.01
N GLN A 22 -1.37 38.73 -24.17
CA GLN A 22 -1.73 37.50 -23.47
C GLN A 22 -2.42 36.52 -24.43
N ARG A 23 -1.93 35.28 -24.47
CA ARG A 23 -2.50 34.20 -25.30
C ARG A 23 -2.69 32.97 -24.45
N GLU A 24 -3.85 32.33 -24.59
CA GLU A 24 -4.09 30.98 -24.11
C GLU A 24 -3.42 29.99 -25.08
N ILE A 25 -2.84 28.92 -24.54
CA ILE A 25 -2.25 27.83 -25.32
C ILE A 25 -3.03 26.56 -25.05
N SER A 26 -3.17 25.73 -26.08
CA SER A 26 -3.81 24.42 -25.91
C SER A 26 -2.91 23.48 -25.09
N ILE A 27 -3.48 22.42 -24.54
CA ILE A 27 -2.73 21.36 -23.86
C ILE A 27 -1.72 20.68 -24.80
N ALA A 28 -2.10 20.48 -26.06
CA ALA A 28 -1.22 19.89 -27.06
C ALA A 28 -0.04 20.83 -27.38
N GLU A 29 -0.27 22.13 -27.47
CA GLU A 29 0.78 23.14 -27.66
C GLU A 29 1.70 23.24 -26.42
N PHE A 30 1.14 23.10 -25.22
CA PHE A 30 1.92 23.05 -23.98
C PHE A 30 2.89 21.87 -23.99
N PHE A 31 2.43 20.67 -24.36
CA PHE A 31 3.28 19.49 -24.43
C PHE A 31 4.26 19.49 -25.60
N GLU A 32 3.88 20.09 -26.74
CA GLU A 32 4.80 20.33 -27.85
C GLU A 32 6.02 21.16 -27.39
N LYS A 33 5.79 22.17 -26.55
CA LYS A 33 6.87 23.00 -25.96
C LYS A 33 7.60 22.31 -24.81
N ASN A 34 6.94 21.40 -24.10
CA ASN A 34 7.45 20.76 -22.87
C ASN A 34 7.59 19.22 -22.99
N LYS A 35 8.10 18.72 -24.12
CA LYS A 35 8.24 17.27 -24.41
C LYS A 35 8.96 16.46 -23.31
N HIS A 36 9.88 17.10 -22.60
CA HIS A 36 10.62 16.50 -21.51
C HIS A 36 9.72 16.09 -20.32
N MET A 37 8.59 16.78 -20.09
CA MET A 37 7.64 16.41 -19.03
C MET A 37 6.94 15.08 -19.31
N LEU A 38 6.84 14.70 -20.58
CA LEU A 38 6.23 13.46 -21.05
C LEU A 38 7.26 12.33 -21.21
N GLY A 39 8.50 12.51 -20.78
CA GLY A 39 9.56 11.51 -20.98
C GLY A 39 10.11 11.45 -22.41
N PHE A 40 9.89 12.48 -23.23
CA PHE A 40 10.45 12.63 -24.58
C PHE A 40 11.57 13.69 -24.61
N ASP A 41 12.55 13.54 -23.72
CA ASP A 41 13.71 14.44 -23.57
C ASP A 41 14.82 14.18 -24.60
N SER A 42 14.95 12.94 -25.07
CA SER A 42 15.98 12.50 -26.01
C SER A 42 15.46 11.38 -26.90
N GLY A 43 16.04 11.21 -28.10
CA GLY A 43 15.64 10.14 -29.01
C GLY A 43 15.85 8.72 -28.47
N ALA A 44 16.74 8.53 -27.49
CA ALA A 44 16.95 7.22 -26.86
C ALA A 44 15.82 6.88 -25.89
N ARG A 45 15.51 7.81 -24.97
CA ARG A 45 14.45 7.64 -23.98
C ARG A 45 13.06 7.73 -24.60
N GLY A 46 12.86 8.63 -25.56
CA GLY A 46 11.58 8.77 -26.28
C GLY A 46 11.13 7.49 -26.98
N LEU A 47 12.06 6.67 -27.50
CA LEU A 47 11.73 5.36 -28.06
C LEU A 47 11.23 4.39 -26.98
N VAL A 48 11.92 4.32 -25.83
CA VAL A 48 11.52 3.47 -24.70
C VAL A 48 10.17 3.92 -24.14
N THR A 49 9.95 5.23 -24.00
CA THR A 49 8.67 5.81 -23.57
C THR A 49 7.55 5.44 -24.55
N ALA A 50 7.77 5.56 -25.86
CA ALA A 50 6.76 5.18 -26.85
C ALA A 50 6.41 3.68 -26.81
N VAL A 51 7.40 2.81 -26.60
CA VAL A 51 7.17 1.37 -26.39
C VAL A 51 6.36 1.15 -25.12
N LYS A 52 6.76 1.78 -24.00
CA LYS A 52 6.08 1.68 -22.70
C LYS A 52 4.60 2.03 -22.80
N GLU A 53 4.29 3.20 -23.33
CA GLU A 53 2.91 3.66 -23.45
C GLU A 53 2.07 2.79 -24.39
N ALA A 54 2.65 2.24 -25.45
CA ALA A 54 1.93 1.37 -26.37
C ALA A 54 1.68 -0.04 -25.80
N VAL A 55 2.68 -0.63 -25.13
CA VAL A 55 2.55 -1.96 -24.50
C VAL A 55 1.59 -1.92 -23.32
N ASP A 56 1.67 -0.90 -22.48
CA ASP A 56 0.77 -0.76 -21.32
C ASP A 56 -0.70 -0.66 -21.76
N ASN A 57 -0.99 0.14 -22.80
CA ASN A 57 -2.33 0.25 -23.39
C ASN A 57 -2.81 -1.06 -24.04
N ALA A 58 -1.90 -1.81 -24.67
CA ALA A 58 -2.23 -3.12 -25.25
C ALA A 58 -2.61 -4.14 -24.16
N LEU A 59 -1.83 -4.22 -23.08
CA LEU A 59 -2.11 -5.09 -21.93
C LEU A 59 -3.47 -4.77 -21.31
N ASP A 60 -3.69 -3.49 -21.05
CA ASP A 60 -4.93 -2.96 -20.50
C ASP A 60 -6.15 -3.34 -21.36
N ALA A 61 -6.08 -3.14 -22.68
CA ALA A 61 -7.18 -3.47 -23.59
C ALA A 61 -7.46 -4.98 -23.65
N THR A 62 -6.42 -5.82 -23.58
CA THR A 62 -6.58 -7.29 -23.56
C THR A 62 -7.17 -7.78 -22.25
N GLU A 63 -6.69 -7.30 -21.11
CA GLU A 63 -7.14 -7.72 -19.77
C GLU A 63 -8.59 -7.33 -19.50
N GLU A 64 -8.99 -6.09 -19.85
CA GLU A 64 -10.38 -5.63 -19.73
C GLU A 64 -11.34 -6.49 -20.56
N ALA A 65 -10.90 -6.98 -21.72
CA ALA A 65 -11.68 -7.84 -22.59
C ALA A 65 -11.67 -9.31 -22.19
N GLY A 66 -10.95 -9.69 -21.12
CA GLY A 66 -10.79 -11.10 -20.73
C GLY A 66 -9.98 -11.92 -21.75
N ILE A 67 -9.10 -11.26 -22.51
CA ILE A 67 -8.26 -11.89 -23.54
C ILE A 67 -6.84 -12.01 -23.01
N GLN A 68 -6.24 -13.21 -23.14
CA GLN A 68 -4.82 -13.38 -22.81
C GLN A 68 -3.93 -12.56 -23.76
N PRO A 69 -3.08 -11.66 -23.25
CA PRO A 69 -2.30 -10.77 -24.10
C PRO A 69 -1.30 -11.53 -24.97
N ASP A 70 -1.24 -11.15 -26.25
CA ASP A 70 -0.20 -11.52 -27.23
C ASP A 70 0.24 -10.23 -27.94
N ILE A 71 1.38 -9.71 -27.50
CA ILE A 71 1.89 -8.39 -27.88
C ILE A 71 3.18 -8.55 -28.68
N TYR A 72 3.20 -7.98 -29.88
CA TYR A 72 4.34 -7.95 -30.77
C TYR A 72 4.88 -6.53 -30.89
N VAL A 73 6.17 -6.36 -30.61
CA VAL A 73 6.89 -5.09 -30.68
C VAL A 73 8.00 -5.22 -31.71
N GLU A 74 7.97 -4.37 -32.74
CA GLU A 74 8.99 -4.33 -33.79
C GLU A 74 9.56 -2.93 -33.94
N ILE A 75 10.89 -2.85 -33.88
CA ILE A 75 11.67 -1.64 -34.12
C ILE A 75 12.53 -1.89 -35.36
N SER A 76 12.46 -0.98 -36.33
CA SER A 76 13.25 -1.05 -37.56
C SER A 76 13.85 0.29 -37.94
N GLU A 77 15.04 0.28 -38.54
CA GLU A 77 15.67 1.49 -39.07
C GLU A 77 15.07 1.84 -40.44
N VAL A 78 14.59 3.08 -40.58
CA VAL A 78 13.99 3.59 -41.82
C VAL A 78 14.60 4.94 -42.16
N ARG A 79 15.67 4.90 -42.97
CA ARG A 79 16.47 6.07 -43.39
C ARG A 79 17.03 6.82 -42.16
N ASP A 80 16.50 8.01 -41.88
CA ASP A 80 16.93 8.89 -40.80
C ASP A 80 16.05 8.73 -39.54
N TYR A 81 15.07 7.82 -39.56
CA TYR A 81 14.11 7.58 -38.48
C TYR A 81 14.12 6.12 -38.04
N TYR A 82 13.55 5.87 -36.86
CA TYR A 82 13.16 4.53 -36.45
C TYR A 82 11.64 4.38 -36.61
N ARG A 83 11.23 3.23 -37.13
CA ARG A 83 9.84 2.81 -37.16
C ARG A 83 9.58 1.87 -36.00
N LEU A 84 8.63 2.24 -35.17
CA LEU A 84 8.11 1.46 -34.06
C LEU A 84 6.73 0.92 -34.45
N VAL A 85 6.55 -0.39 -34.36
CA VAL A 85 5.29 -1.10 -34.58
C VAL A 85 4.94 -1.84 -33.30
N ILE A 86 3.71 -1.65 -32.83
CA ILE A 86 3.12 -2.45 -31.74
C ILE A 86 1.84 -3.06 -32.27
N GLU A 87 1.68 -4.36 -32.04
CA GLU A 87 0.51 -5.13 -32.46
C GLU A 87 0.02 -5.98 -31.29
N ASP A 88 -1.29 -5.92 -31.01
CA ASP A 88 -1.96 -6.67 -29.96
C ASP A 88 -3.07 -7.59 -30.49
N ASN A 89 -3.55 -8.50 -29.64
CA ASN A 89 -4.76 -9.31 -29.88
C ASN A 89 -5.96 -8.83 -29.03
N GLY A 90 -6.01 -7.55 -28.66
CA GLY A 90 -7.11 -6.98 -27.88
C GLY A 90 -8.46 -6.99 -28.62
N PRO A 91 -9.51 -6.39 -28.04
CA PRO A 91 -10.84 -6.36 -28.63
C PRO A 91 -10.93 -5.52 -29.93
N GLY A 92 -9.89 -4.73 -30.23
CA GLY A 92 -9.92 -3.69 -31.25
C GLY A 92 -10.66 -2.43 -30.79
N ILE A 93 -10.52 -1.35 -31.55
CA ILE A 93 -11.11 -0.05 -31.28
C ILE A 93 -12.12 0.28 -32.38
N THR A 94 -13.27 0.81 -32.00
CA THR A 94 -14.31 1.21 -32.96
C THR A 94 -13.85 2.36 -33.84
N LYS A 95 -14.36 2.41 -35.07
CA LYS A 95 -14.01 3.40 -36.09
C LYS A 95 -14.12 4.85 -35.58
N GLU A 96 -15.13 5.12 -34.77
CA GLU A 96 -15.44 6.44 -34.22
C GLU A 96 -14.48 6.84 -33.07
N GLN A 97 -13.89 5.86 -32.39
CA GLN A 97 -13.03 6.08 -31.23
C GLN A 97 -11.55 6.11 -31.59
N VAL A 98 -11.11 5.38 -32.64
CA VAL A 98 -9.70 5.35 -33.08
C VAL A 98 -9.09 6.76 -33.16
N PRO A 99 -9.71 7.75 -33.85
CA PRO A 99 -9.10 9.07 -33.94
C PRO A 99 -8.96 9.78 -32.57
N LYS A 100 -9.92 9.59 -31.67
CA LYS A 100 -9.93 10.26 -30.36
C LYS A 100 -8.88 9.65 -29.42
N VAL A 101 -8.75 8.32 -29.42
CA VAL A 101 -7.80 7.60 -28.56
C VAL A 101 -6.35 7.96 -28.89
N PHE A 102 -6.01 8.08 -30.18
CA PHE A 102 -4.62 8.33 -30.61
C PHE A 102 -4.32 9.81 -30.90
N GLY A 103 -5.35 10.64 -31.07
CA GLY A 103 -5.18 12.01 -31.57
C GLY A 103 -5.72 13.12 -30.67
N LYS A 104 -6.20 12.78 -29.47
CA LYS A 104 -6.64 13.74 -28.47
C LYS A 104 -5.91 13.49 -27.16
N LEU A 105 -5.27 14.53 -26.61
CA LEU A 105 -4.65 14.48 -25.29
C LEU A 105 -5.72 14.70 -24.22
N LEU A 106 -5.52 14.08 -23.05
CA LEU A 106 -6.49 14.03 -21.96
C LEU A 106 -7.82 13.37 -22.36
N TYR A 107 -7.74 12.30 -23.15
CA TYR A 107 -8.91 11.52 -23.59
C TYR A 107 -8.73 10.04 -23.28
N GLY A 108 -9.75 9.44 -22.66
CA GLY A 108 -9.69 8.05 -22.21
C GLY A 108 -10.89 7.71 -21.33
N SER A 109 -11.15 6.42 -21.15
CA SER A 109 -12.25 5.91 -20.30
C SER A 109 -11.96 6.04 -18.81
N ARG A 110 -10.69 6.19 -18.40
CA ARG A 110 -10.24 6.02 -17.02
C ARG A 110 -9.98 7.31 -16.22
N PHE A 111 -10.43 8.47 -16.72
CA PHE A 111 -10.23 9.77 -16.05
C PHE A 111 -11.04 9.95 -14.77
N HIS A 112 -12.19 9.28 -14.71
CA HIS A 112 -13.16 9.46 -13.63
C HIS A 112 -13.21 8.26 -12.70
N ALA A 113 -12.77 7.09 -13.18
CA ALA A 113 -12.74 5.87 -12.40
C ALA A 113 -11.56 5.87 -11.41
N ARG A 114 -11.87 5.82 -10.12
CA ARG A 114 -10.89 5.52 -9.06
C ARG A 114 -10.75 4.01 -8.92
N GLU A 115 -9.94 3.43 -9.79
CA GLU A 115 -9.53 2.03 -9.74
C GLU A 115 -8.07 1.91 -10.20
N GLN A 116 -7.40 0.81 -9.84
CA GLN A 116 -6.03 0.56 -10.27
C GLN A 116 -5.96 0.44 -11.80
N SER A 117 -5.07 1.22 -12.41
CA SER A 117 -4.77 1.13 -13.84
C SER A 117 -3.30 1.46 -14.13
N ARG A 118 -2.77 0.95 -15.24
CA ARG A 118 -1.42 1.30 -15.75
C ARG A 118 -1.39 2.75 -16.24
N GLY A 119 -2.39 3.13 -17.05
CA GLY A 119 -2.60 4.48 -17.58
C GLY A 119 -3.71 5.27 -16.85
N GLN A 120 -3.33 6.30 -16.08
CA GLN A 120 -4.28 7.14 -15.31
C GLN A 120 -4.74 8.43 -16.02
N GLN A 121 -3.89 9.05 -16.86
CA GLN A 121 -4.10 10.44 -17.29
C GLN A 121 -4.50 10.58 -18.76
N GLY A 122 -4.67 9.49 -19.52
CA GLY A 122 -5.03 9.50 -20.96
C GLY A 122 -4.17 10.41 -21.85
N ILE A 123 -2.87 10.46 -21.55
CA ILE A 123 -1.85 11.22 -22.31
C ILE A 123 -0.96 10.27 -23.12
N GLY A 124 -0.72 9.07 -22.61
CA GLY A 124 0.35 8.15 -23.02
C GLY A 124 0.56 8.00 -24.52
N ILE A 125 -0.35 7.30 -25.20
CA ILE A 125 -0.16 6.99 -26.61
C ILE A 125 -0.28 8.23 -27.52
N SER A 126 -1.14 9.18 -27.17
CA SER A 126 -1.28 10.45 -27.87
C SER A 126 0.02 11.28 -27.81
N ALA A 127 0.77 11.20 -26.71
CA ALA A 127 2.09 11.81 -26.59
C ALA A 127 3.12 11.17 -27.52
N ALA A 128 3.11 9.85 -27.67
CA ALA A 128 3.97 9.15 -28.63
C ALA A 128 3.63 9.53 -30.09
N VAL A 129 2.34 9.67 -30.41
CA VAL A 129 1.87 10.18 -31.71
C VAL A 129 2.34 11.61 -31.95
N LEU A 130 2.18 12.49 -30.95
CA LEU A 130 2.65 13.87 -31.02
C LEU A 130 4.17 13.94 -31.24
N TYR A 131 4.95 13.16 -30.49
CA TYR A 131 6.41 13.12 -30.64
C TYR A 131 6.83 12.61 -32.03
N SER A 132 6.18 11.56 -32.52
CA SER A 132 6.38 11.04 -33.88
C SER A 132 6.11 12.12 -34.93
N GLN A 133 4.96 12.81 -34.85
CA GLN A 133 4.60 13.89 -35.75
C GLN A 133 5.61 15.04 -35.71
N LEU A 134 6.05 15.47 -34.52
CA LEU A 134 6.95 16.61 -34.37
C LEU A 134 8.37 16.33 -34.87
N THR A 135 8.80 15.07 -34.86
CA THR A 135 10.17 14.69 -35.23
C THR A 135 10.29 14.21 -36.68
N SER A 136 9.36 13.39 -37.16
CA SER A 136 9.40 12.87 -38.53
C SER A 136 8.48 13.59 -39.51
N GLY A 137 7.47 14.33 -39.00
CA GLY A 137 6.41 14.92 -39.82
C GLY A 137 5.47 13.88 -40.45
N LYS A 138 5.59 12.60 -40.09
CA LYS A 138 4.77 11.52 -40.63
C LYS A 138 3.51 11.32 -39.77
N PRO A 139 2.37 10.95 -40.39
CA PRO A 139 1.19 10.56 -39.65
C PRO A 139 1.41 9.22 -38.94
N ALA A 140 0.79 9.06 -37.77
CA ALA A 140 0.65 7.76 -37.13
C ALA A 140 -0.28 6.88 -37.98
N LYS A 141 0.11 5.62 -38.19
CA LYS A 141 -0.70 4.65 -38.93
C LYS A 141 -1.32 3.68 -37.95
N ILE A 142 -2.64 3.60 -37.94
CA ILE A 142 -3.39 2.73 -37.04
C ILE A 142 -4.22 1.76 -37.87
N THR A 143 -4.11 0.47 -37.57
CA THR A 143 -5.01 -0.56 -38.09
C THR A 143 -5.73 -1.18 -36.91
N SER A 144 -7.05 -1.27 -36.94
CA SER A 144 -7.80 -1.92 -35.86
C SER A 144 -8.96 -2.74 -36.42
N ARG A 145 -9.21 -3.89 -35.81
CA ARG A 145 -10.35 -4.75 -36.14
C ARG A 145 -11.05 -5.15 -34.86
N THR A 146 -12.34 -4.82 -34.77
CA THR A 146 -13.18 -5.24 -33.65
C THR A 146 -13.61 -6.70 -33.80
N GLN A 147 -13.83 -7.37 -32.67
CA GLN A 147 -14.30 -8.75 -32.67
C GLN A 147 -15.62 -8.90 -33.46
N GLY A 148 -15.63 -9.83 -34.42
CA GLY A 148 -16.78 -10.07 -35.30
C GLY A 148 -16.87 -9.18 -36.54
N SER A 149 -15.99 -8.18 -36.71
CA SER A 149 -15.90 -7.39 -37.94
C SER A 149 -15.20 -8.20 -39.06
N ALA A 150 -15.71 -8.08 -40.29
CA ALA A 150 -15.11 -8.72 -41.46
C ALA A 150 -13.84 -7.99 -41.93
N ASP A 151 -13.86 -6.66 -41.89
CA ASP A 151 -12.79 -5.80 -42.37
C ASP A 151 -12.08 -5.10 -41.20
N ALA A 152 -10.79 -4.83 -41.37
CA ALA A 152 -10.04 -3.96 -40.46
C ALA A 152 -10.14 -2.51 -40.96
N GLU A 153 -10.19 -1.55 -40.04
CA GLU A 153 -10.17 -0.13 -40.35
C GLU A 153 -8.74 0.39 -40.27
N TYR A 154 -8.32 1.16 -41.28
CA TYR A 154 -7.00 1.76 -41.39
C TYR A 154 -7.09 3.29 -41.39
N PHE A 155 -6.26 3.92 -40.56
CA PHE A 155 -6.19 5.36 -40.39
C PHE A 155 -4.76 5.87 -40.49
N GLU A 156 -4.60 7.03 -41.12
CA GLU A 156 -3.42 7.89 -40.98
C GLU A 156 -3.86 9.18 -40.26
N LEU A 157 -3.25 9.46 -39.13
CA LEU A 157 -3.69 10.50 -38.21
C LEU A 157 -2.54 11.42 -37.79
N VAL A 158 -2.83 12.72 -37.68
CA VAL A 158 -2.00 13.73 -37.02
C VAL A 158 -2.84 14.49 -35.99
N ILE A 159 -2.19 15.15 -35.04
CA ILE A 159 -2.81 15.97 -34.00
C ILE A 159 -2.74 17.43 -34.40
N ASP A 160 -3.88 18.13 -34.38
CA ASP A 160 -3.94 19.59 -34.42
C ASP A 160 -3.55 20.12 -33.04
N THR A 161 -2.32 20.65 -32.91
CA THR A 161 -1.79 21.12 -31.63
C THR A 161 -2.41 22.43 -31.16
N ASP A 162 -3.04 23.21 -32.03
CA ASP A 162 -3.74 24.43 -31.62
C ASP A 162 -5.10 24.11 -30.98
N LYS A 163 -5.77 23.05 -31.45
CA LYS A 163 -7.12 22.69 -30.99
C LYS A 163 -7.19 21.48 -30.07
N ASN A 164 -6.12 20.70 -29.97
CA ASN A 164 -6.13 19.37 -29.33
C ASN A 164 -7.23 18.46 -29.91
N GLU A 165 -7.29 18.38 -31.24
CA GLU A 165 -8.24 17.54 -31.96
C GLU A 165 -7.52 16.69 -33.02
N PRO A 166 -8.01 15.46 -33.31
CA PRO A 166 -7.44 14.60 -34.33
C PRO A 166 -7.75 15.11 -35.74
N GLU A 167 -6.73 15.12 -36.60
CA GLU A 167 -6.87 15.37 -38.03
C GLU A 167 -6.58 14.08 -38.82
N ILE A 168 -7.63 13.55 -39.46
CA ILE A 168 -7.56 12.31 -40.24
C ILE A 168 -7.05 12.64 -41.66
N ARG A 169 -5.87 12.13 -42.02
CA ARG A 169 -5.29 12.25 -43.37
C ARG A 169 -5.87 11.22 -44.34
N THR A 170 -5.98 9.98 -43.86
CA THR A 170 -6.48 8.84 -44.63
C THR A 170 -7.38 7.99 -43.74
N SER A 171 -8.51 7.51 -44.28
CA SER A 171 -9.35 6.48 -43.66
C SER A 171 -9.85 5.53 -44.75
N LYS A 172 -9.63 4.23 -44.56
CA LYS A 172 -10.08 3.17 -45.48
C LYS A 172 -10.18 1.84 -44.75
N THR A 173 -10.90 0.89 -45.33
CA THR A 173 -10.86 -0.50 -44.88
C THR A 173 -9.64 -1.22 -45.48
N THR A 174 -9.13 -2.22 -44.76
CA THR A 174 -8.00 -3.06 -45.17
C THR A 174 -8.20 -4.51 -44.72
N SER A 175 -7.56 -5.44 -45.42
CA SER A 175 -7.39 -6.82 -44.93
C SER A 175 -6.26 -6.85 -43.91
N TRP A 176 -6.43 -7.64 -42.86
CA TRP A 176 -5.43 -7.92 -41.84
C TRP A 176 -5.60 -9.37 -41.37
N ASP A 177 -4.51 -10.05 -40.99
CA ASP A 177 -4.53 -11.48 -40.69
C ASP A 177 -5.09 -11.78 -39.29
N ARG A 178 -4.96 -10.85 -38.33
CA ARG A 178 -5.52 -11.04 -36.98
C ARG A 178 -7.05 -10.90 -36.98
N PRO A 179 -7.78 -11.77 -36.26
CA PRO A 179 -9.24 -11.72 -36.19
C PRO A 179 -9.76 -10.50 -35.44
N HIS A 180 -9.01 -10.00 -34.46
CA HIS A 180 -9.26 -8.78 -33.71
C HIS A 180 -7.95 -8.25 -33.16
N GLY A 181 -7.92 -6.97 -32.78
CA GLY A 181 -6.77 -6.31 -32.17
C GLY A 181 -6.50 -4.93 -32.75
N THR A 182 -5.40 -4.33 -32.30
CA THR A 182 -4.92 -3.05 -32.82
C THR A 182 -3.43 -3.14 -33.18
N ARG A 183 -3.06 -2.46 -34.27
CA ARG A 183 -1.69 -2.27 -34.72
C ARG A 183 -1.43 -0.78 -34.89
N ILE A 184 -0.43 -0.26 -34.19
CA ILE A 184 0.04 1.13 -34.33
C ILE A 184 1.46 1.13 -34.90
N GLU A 185 1.69 2.01 -35.86
CA GLU A 185 3.00 2.25 -36.48
C GLU A 185 3.34 3.74 -36.41
N LEU A 186 4.48 4.04 -35.79
CA LEU A 186 5.02 5.38 -35.57
C LEU A 186 6.41 5.48 -36.19
N GLU A 187 6.66 6.54 -36.94
CA GLU A 187 8.00 6.89 -37.43
C GLU A 187 8.49 8.11 -36.66
N MET A 188 9.64 8.02 -35.99
CA MET A 188 10.14 9.10 -35.12
C MET A 188 11.66 9.20 -35.14
N GLU A 189 12.17 10.38 -34.78
CA GLU A 189 13.60 10.56 -34.52
C GLU A 189 13.96 9.90 -33.19
N ALA A 190 14.77 8.84 -33.26
CA ALA A 190 15.16 8.02 -32.13
C ALA A 190 16.55 7.40 -32.34
N ASN A 191 17.07 6.72 -31.33
CA ASN A 191 18.30 5.92 -31.44
C ASN A 191 18.34 4.79 -30.39
N MET A 192 19.15 3.76 -30.64
CA MET A 192 19.25 2.57 -29.78
C MET A 192 20.27 2.71 -28.63
N ARG A 193 20.64 3.92 -28.19
CA ARG A 193 21.58 4.07 -27.04
C ARG A 193 21.01 3.55 -25.73
N ALA A 194 19.68 3.53 -25.59
CA ALA A 194 18.98 3.00 -24.42
C ALA A 194 18.52 1.54 -24.59
N ARG A 195 19.23 0.75 -25.41
CA ARG A 195 18.87 -0.65 -25.70
C ARG A 195 18.71 -1.51 -24.45
N GLN A 196 19.62 -1.38 -23.47
CA GLN A 196 19.50 -2.13 -22.22
C GLN A 196 18.21 -1.78 -21.49
N GLN A 197 17.85 -0.49 -21.39
CA GLN A 197 16.61 -0.06 -20.73
C GLN A 197 15.36 -0.55 -21.47
N LEU A 198 15.41 -0.65 -22.80
CA LEU A 198 14.33 -1.25 -23.59
C LEU A 198 14.18 -2.75 -23.26
N HIS A 199 15.29 -3.49 -23.21
CA HIS A 199 15.29 -4.91 -22.86
C HIS A 199 14.81 -5.13 -21.43
N ASP A 200 15.30 -4.33 -20.49
CA ASP A 200 14.88 -4.35 -19.09
C ASP A 200 13.37 -4.08 -18.98
N TYR A 201 12.84 -3.09 -19.71
CA TYR A 201 11.41 -2.81 -19.72
C TYR A 201 10.60 -4.04 -20.18
N ILE A 202 10.95 -4.65 -21.31
CA ILE A 202 10.20 -5.81 -21.83
C ILE A 202 10.34 -7.02 -20.89
N LEU A 203 11.55 -7.32 -20.42
CA LEU A 203 11.79 -8.39 -19.46
C LEU A 203 10.99 -8.19 -18.17
N HIS A 204 11.07 -7.01 -17.57
CA HIS A 204 10.33 -6.69 -16.34
C HIS A 204 8.81 -6.76 -16.58
N THR A 205 8.33 -6.32 -17.75
CA THR A 205 6.91 -6.44 -18.13
C THR A 205 6.49 -7.90 -18.25
N ALA A 206 7.36 -8.78 -18.75
CA ALA A 206 7.09 -10.22 -18.83
C ALA A 206 7.07 -10.90 -17.45
N VAL A 207 7.90 -10.46 -16.50
CA VAL A 207 7.91 -10.93 -15.11
C VAL A 207 6.61 -10.57 -14.39
N VAL A 208 6.17 -9.31 -14.50
CA VAL A 208 5.01 -8.79 -13.76
C VAL A 208 3.67 -9.22 -14.38
N ASN A 209 3.69 -9.71 -15.62
CA ASN A 209 2.52 -10.21 -16.35
C ASN A 209 2.77 -11.65 -16.85
N PRO A 210 2.77 -12.66 -15.96
CA PRO A 210 3.08 -14.05 -16.34
C PRO A 210 2.07 -14.65 -17.33
N HIS A 211 0.87 -14.08 -17.44
CA HIS A 211 -0.19 -14.44 -18.39
C HIS A 211 -0.02 -13.86 -19.80
N ALA A 212 0.95 -12.96 -20.01
CA ALA A 212 1.16 -12.28 -21.28
C ALA A 212 2.31 -12.92 -22.07
N ARG A 213 2.13 -12.96 -23.40
CA ARG A 213 3.17 -13.32 -24.37
C ARG A 213 3.71 -12.06 -25.03
N PHE A 214 5.03 -11.91 -25.07
CA PHE A 214 5.71 -10.81 -25.75
C PHE A 214 6.71 -11.31 -26.79
N GLU A 215 6.78 -10.63 -27.93
CA GLU A 215 7.85 -10.81 -28.91
C GLU A 215 8.45 -9.44 -29.28
N LEU A 216 9.74 -9.26 -28.98
CA LEU A 216 10.49 -8.07 -29.34
C LEU A 216 11.42 -8.37 -30.52
N ARG A 217 11.26 -7.58 -31.60
CA ARG A 217 12.19 -7.52 -32.72
C ARG A 217 12.83 -6.14 -32.77
N GLU A 218 14.15 -6.08 -32.81
CA GLU A 218 14.87 -4.83 -32.94
C GLU A 218 16.11 -4.99 -33.84
N PRO A 219 16.69 -3.88 -34.33
CA PRO A 219 17.85 -3.94 -35.19
C PRO A 219 19.07 -4.48 -34.42
N GLY A 220 19.73 -5.49 -34.97
CA GLY A 220 20.95 -6.09 -34.42
C GLY A 220 20.75 -7.35 -33.59
N LEU A 221 19.50 -7.81 -33.41
CA LEU A 221 19.21 -9.16 -32.91
C LEU A 221 19.12 -10.15 -34.09
N ASP A 222 19.77 -11.30 -33.96
CA ASP A 222 19.68 -12.39 -34.96
C ASP A 222 18.33 -13.10 -34.87
N GLU A 223 17.81 -13.29 -33.66
CA GLU A 223 16.49 -13.87 -33.38
C GLU A 223 15.65 -12.94 -32.49
N PRO A 224 14.32 -12.91 -32.66
CA PRO A 224 13.43 -12.16 -31.77
C PRO A 224 13.56 -12.62 -30.32
N MET A 225 13.55 -11.69 -29.37
CA MET A 225 13.35 -12.05 -27.96
C MET A 225 11.90 -12.44 -27.76
N LYS A 226 11.68 -13.63 -27.20
CA LYS A 226 10.34 -14.19 -26.98
C LYS A 226 10.16 -14.51 -25.50
N PHE A 227 9.02 -14.09 -24.99
CA PHE A 227 8.59 -14.31 -23.63
C PHE A 227 7.23 -15.01 -23.71
N GLU A 228 7.20 -16.32 -23.46
CA GLU A 228 5.97 -17.14 -23.58
C GLU A 228 5.07 -16.96 -22.35
N ARG A 229 3.89 -17.58 -22.27
CA ARG A 229 3.04 -17.50 -21.06
C ARG A 229 3.48 -18.52 -20.01
N ALA A 230 3.42 -18.16 -18.73
CA ALA A 230 3.60 -19.09 -17.61
C ALA A 230 2.26 -19.54 -17.01
N THR A 231 1.23 -18.69 -17.09
CA THR A 231 -0.11 -19.00 -16.58
C THR A 231 -1.19 -18.57 -17.56
N ASP A 232 -2.35 -19.23 -17.48
CA ASP A 232 -3.56 -18.82 -18.19
C ASP A 232 -4.46 -17.91 -17.34
N GLN A 233 -4.12 -17.72 -16.06
CA GLN A 233 -4.88 -16.93 -15.10
C GLN A 233 -4.73 -15.44 -15.40
N LEU A 234 -5.84 -14.80 -15.77
CA LEU A 234 -5.91 -13.35 -15.90
C LEU A 234 -6.01 -12.68 -14.52
N PRO A 235 -5.52 -11.44 -14.41
CA PRO A 235 -5.80 -10.59 -13.27
C PRO A 235 -7.28 -10.47 -12.90
N GLU A 236 -7.56 -10.29 -11.61
CA GLU A 236 -8.90 -9.93 -11.16
C GLU A 236 -9.30 -8.55 -11.70
N GLN A 237 -10.55 -8.42 -12.13
CA GLN A 237 -11.12 -7.15 -12.57
C GLN A 237 -11.35 -6.24 -11.37
N THR A 238 -10.94 -4.99 -11.51
CA THR A 238 -11.18 -3.97 -10.49
C THR A 238 -12.60 -3.41 -10.59
N SER A 239 -13.08 -2.87 -9.48
CA SER A 239 -14.28 -2.05 -9.46
C SER A 239 -13.96 -0.61 -9.06
N GLU A 240 -14.58 0.35 -9.74
CA GLU A 240 -14.52 1.75 -9.39
C GLU A 240 -15.07 2.01 -7.98
N ILE A 241 -14.31 2.77 -7.18
CA ILE A 241 -14.75 3.20 -5.85
C ILE A 241 -14.98 4.71 -5.77
N ARG A 242 -15.84 5.11 -4.84
CA ARG A 242 -15.99 6.52 -4.46
C ARG A 242 -14.77 7.02 -3.68
N PRO A 243 -14.46 8.32 -3.69
CA PRO A 243 -13.40 8.91 -2.88
C PRO A 243 -13.54 8.57 -1.39
N HIS A 244 -12.40 8.34 -0.73
CA HIS A 244 -12.36 8.26 0.73
C HIS A 244 -12.21 9.66 1.35
N PRO A 245 -12.90 9.98 2.46
CA PRO A 245 -12.86 11.30 3.08
C PRO A 245 -11.46 11.85 3.37
N HIS A 246 -10.55 11.01 3.89
CA HIS A 246 -9.16 11.42 4.19
C HIS A 246 -8.32 11.75 2.96
N GLY A 247 -8.77 11.35 1.76
CA GLY A 247 -8.08 11.59 0.49
C GLY A 247 -8.62 12.75 -0.32
N VAL A 248 -9.51 13.54 0.27
CA VAL A 248 -10.10 14.68 -0.41
C VAL A 248 -9.38 15.96 0.02
N GLU A 249 -9.16 16.83 -0.96
CA GLU A 249 -8.66 18.19 -0.75
C GLU A 249 -9.81 19.19 -0.90
N LEU A 250 -9.62 20.39 -0.36
CA LEU A 250 -10.65 21.45 -0.36
C LEU A 250 -11.20 21.73 -1.77
N GLY A 251 -10.33 21.81 -2.78
CA GLY A 251 -10.76 22.06 -4.15
C GLY A 251 -11.64 20.93 -4.73
N THR A 252 -11.37 19.68 -4.36
CA THR A 252 -12.17 18.52 -4.75
C THR A 252 -13.48 18.49 -3.97
N LEU A 253 -13.45 18.75 -2.67
CA LEU A 253 -14.64 18.86 -1.83
C LEU A 253 -15.61 19.91 -2.38
N LEU A 254 -15.13 21.11 -2.72
CA LEU A 254 -15.95 22.17 -3.30
C LEU A 254 -16.60 21.75 -4.63
N LYS A 255 -15.85 21.06 -5.50
CA LYS A 255 -16.40 20.52 -6.76
C LYS A 255 -17.50 19.48 -6.49
N MET A 256 -17.29 18.60 -5.52
CA MET A 256 -18.27 17.58 -5.13
C MET A 256 -19.52 18.22 -4.53
N LEU A 257 -19.37 19.18 -3.61
CA LEU A 257 -20.49 19.94 -3.02
C LEU A 257 -21.28 20.72 -4.08
N ALA A 258 -20.62 21.26 -5.11
CA ALA A 258 -21.28 21.96 -6.22
C ALA A 258 -22.00 21.03 -7.20
N ALA A 259 -21.54 19.78 -7.33
CA ALA A 259 -22.06 18.80 -8.30
C ALA A 259 -23.12 17.86 -7.71
N THR A 260 -23.14 17.66 -6.39
CA THR A 260 -24.03 16.70 -5.73
C THR A 260 -25.51 17.11 -5.82
N GLU A 261 -26.39 16.10 -5.83
CA GLU A 261 -27.84 16.29 -5.76
C GLU A 261 -28.36 16.34 -4.31
N SER A 262 -27.50 15.98 -3.35
CA SER A 262 -27.86 15.88 -1.93
C SER A 262 -28.08 17.26 -1.29
N TYR A 263 -29.22 17.43 -0.61
CA TYR A 263 -29.56 18.70 0.07
C TYR A 263 -28.96 18.84 1.47
N SER A 264 -28.63 17.73 2.12
CA SER A 264 -28.10 17.68 3.48
C SER A 264 -26.67 17.19 3.49
N VAL A 265 -25.87 17.68 4.45
CA VAL A 265 -24.48 17.25 4.63
C VAL A 265 -24.41 15.75 4.91
N SER A 266 -25.37 15.21 5.67
CA SER A 266 -25.41 13.78 5.97
C SER A 266 -25.67 12.91 4.73
N GLY A 267 -26.57 13.35 3.84
CA GLY A 267 -26.82 12.67 2.56
C GLY A 267 -25.58 12.71 1.67
N PHE A 268 -25.00 13.90 1.51
CA PHE A 268 -23.76 14.11 0.75
C PHE A 268 -22.63 13.19 1.22
N LEU A 269 -22.37 13.14 2.53
CA LEU A 269 -21.33 12.31 3.11
C LEU A 269 -21.55 10.80 2.84
N GLN A 270 -22.79 10.32 2.83
CA GLN A 270 -23.10 8.90 2.61
C GLN A 270 -23.13 8.51 1.12
N GLU A 271 -23.54 9.43 0.25
CA GLU A 271 -23.71 9.20 -1.19
C GLU A 271 -22.42 9.41 -1.98
N GLU A 272 -21.57 10.35 -1.58
CA GLU A 272 -20.39 10.72 -2.37
C GLU A 272 -19.09 10.06 -1.90
N PHE A 273 -19.07 9.47 -0.70
CA PHE A 273 -17.85 8.86 -0.12
C PHE A 273 -17.99 7.37 0.14
N THR A 274 -16.86 6.67 0.05
CA THR A 274 -16.79 5.26 0.46
C THR A 274 -16.69 5.15 1.99
N ARG A 275 -17.19 4.05 2.55
CA ARG A 275 -17.13 3.71 4.00
C ARG A 275 -17.80 4.69 4.97
N VAL A 276 -18.61 5.62 4.47
CA VAL A 276 -19.40 6.53 5.30
C VAL A 276 -20.86 6.07 5.36
N GLY A 277 -21.24 5.48 6.50
CA GLY A 277 -22.64 5.20 6.83
C GLY A 277 -23.21 6.26 7.78
N ALA A 278 -24.48 6.13 8.17
CA ALA A 278 -25.16 7.09 9.05
C ALA A 278 -24.36 7.42 10.34
N LYS A 279 -23.84 6.40 11.04
CA LYS A 279 -23.06 6.62 12.29
C LYS A 279 -21.76 7.39 12.04
N THR A 280 -21.06 7.08 10.95
CA THR A 280 -19.82 7.78 10.58
C THR A 280 -20.12 9.21 10.14
N SER A 281 -21.19 9.40 9.36
CA SER A 281 -21.67 10.72 8.96
C SER A 281 -22.00 11.60 10.17
N SER A 282 -22.69 11.06 11.19
CA SER A 282 -22.96 11.80 12.43
C SER A 282 -21.67 12.23 13.13
N LYS A 283 -20.68 11.34 13.25
CA LYS A 283 -19.37 11.69 13.84
C LYS A 283 -18.66 12.81 13.08
N VAL A 284 -18.67 12.77 11.75
CA VAL A 284 -18.09 13.84 10.92
C VAL A 284 -18.82 15.15 11.13
N ILE A 285 -20.15 15.11 11.24
CA ILE A 285 -20.98 16.29 11.52
C ILE A 285 -20.70 16.84 12.92
N ASP A 286 -20.52 15.98 13.92
CA ASP A 286 -20.17 16.40 15.28
C ASP A 286 -18.77 17.02 15.31
N ALA A 287 -17.78 16.43 14.62
CA ALA A 287 -16.46 17.02 14.46
C ALA A 287 -16.50 18.36 13.71
N PHE A 288 -17.37 18.49 12.70
CA PHE A 288 -17.62 19.78 12.04
C PHE A 288 -18.20 20.81 13.01
N ARG A 289 -19.21 20.44 13.81
CA ARG A 289 -19.83 21.34 14.81
C ARG A 289 -18.84 21.80 15.86
N ASP A 290 -18.01 20.90 16.36
CA ASP A 290 -16.97 21.21 17.34
C ASP A 290 -16.00 22.29 16.85
N ARG A 291 -15.81 22.40 15.53
CA ARG A 291 -14.91 23.37 14.90
C ARG A 291 -15.62 24.64 14.47
N HIS A 292 -16.78 24.47 13.86
CA HIS A 292 -17.51 25.56 13.25
C HIS A 292 -18.32 26.37 14.29
N PHE A 293 -18.89 25.68 15.28
CA PHE A 293 -19.66 26.29 16.36
C PHE A 293 -18.92 26.27 17.70
N GLY A 294 -18.09 25.27 17.94
CA GLY A 294 -17.46 25.03 19.24
C GLY A 294 -18.24 24.03 20.09
N ARG A 295 -17.64 23.64 21.22
CA ARG A 295 -18.30 22.84 22.26
C ARG A 295 -18.74 23.74 23.41
N GLU A 296 -19.70 23.27 24.20
CA GLU A 296 -20.12 23.94 25.43
C GLU A 296 -19.42 23.35 26.64
N MET A 297 -18.89 24.22 27.51
CA MET A 297 -18.33 23.78 28.77
C MET A 297 -19.42 23.22 29.68
N THR A 298 -19.14 22.09 30.33
CA THR A 298 -20.01 21.57 31.37
C THR A 298 -19.52 22.06 32.71
N TRP A 299 -20.43 22.47 33.58
CA TRP A 299 -20.12 22.94 34.93
C TRP A 299 -20.72 22.02 35.99
N LYS A 300 -20.04 21.86 37.13
CA LYS A 300 -20.60 21.14 38.28
C LYS A 300 -21.89 21.79 38.75
N THR A 301 -22.86 20.95 39.08
CA THR A 301 -24.13 21.42 39.66
C THR A 301 -23.96 21.66 41.17
N PRO A 302 -24.72 22.61 41.74
CA PRO A 302 -24.79 22.83 43.17
C PRO A 302 -25.24 21.58 43.94
N ALA A 303 -24.86 21.48 45.21
CA ALA A 303 -25.18 20.31 46.02
C ALA A 303 -26.66 20.33 46.48
N THR A 304 -27.23 19.17 46.80
CA THR A 304 -28.67 19.02 47.17
C THR A 304 -29.16 19.85 48.35
N HIS A 305 -28.26 20.43 49.14
CA HIS A 305 -28.63 21.32 50.25
C HIS A 305 -28.81 22.78 49.83
N GLU A 306 -28.46 23.12 48.59
CA GLU A 306 -28.60 24.45 47.96
C GLU A 306 -29.84 24.52 47.05
N SER A 307 -30.63 23.43 46.97
CA SER A 307 -31.82 23.32 46.13
C SER A 307 -32.89 24.39 46.43
N ASP A 308 -33.08 24.76 47.70
CA ASP A 308 -34.08 25.76 48.09
C ASP A 308 -33.78 27.16 47.50
N GLU A 309 -32.50 27.50 47.33
CA GLU A 309 -32.08 28.77 46.73
C GLU A 309 -32.30 28.77 45.21
N LEU A 310 -32.02 27.64 44.54
CA LEU A 310 -32.28 27.47 43.10
C LEU A 310 -33.78 27.51 42.79
N VAL A 311 -34.62 26.91 43.64
CA VAL A 311 -36.09 26.95 43.46
C VAL A 311 -36.58 28.40 43.48
N ALA A 312 -36.12 29.21 44.45
CA ALA A 312 -36.50 30.62 44.53
C ALA A 312 -36.09 31.43 43.29
N VAL A 313 -34.89 31.16 42.74
CA VAL A 313 -34.41 31.80 41.51
C VAL A 313 -35.32 31.48 40.31
N VAL A 314 -35.75 30.22 40.18
CA VAL A 314 -36.65 29.79 39.11
C VAL A 314 -38.04 30.38 39.30
N GLU A 315 -38.59 30.40 40.52
CA GLU A 315 -39.89 30.99 40.81
C GLU A 315 -39.95 32.49 40.47
N ASP A 316 -38.89 33.24 40.82
CA ASP A 316 -38.78 34.68 40.55
C ASP A 316 -38.64 34.99 39.05
N ALA A 317 -38.04 34.08 38.27
CA ALA A 317 -37.91 34.20 36.82
C ALA A 317 -39.26 34.00 36.08
N ILE A 318 -40.22 33.30 36.69
CA ILE A 318 -41.51 32.97 36.08
C ILE A 318 -42.54 34.06 36.37
N ALA A 319 -42.71 34.97 35.41
CA ALA A 319 -43.73 36.00 35.47
C ALA A 319 -45.09 35.56 34.89
N ASN A 320 -46.19 36.08 35.48
CA ASN A 320 -47.56 35.93 34.97
C ASN A 320 -48.07 34.47 34.90
N LYS A 321 -47.70 33.64 35.88
CA LYS A 321 -48.20 32.26 36.06
C LYS A 321 -48.79 32.06 37.45
N GLY A 322 -49.60 31.02 37.61
CA GLY A 322 -50.21 30.69 38.90
C GLY A 322 -49.18 30.13 39.87
N LYS A 323 -49.33 30.43 41.17
CA LYS A 323 -48.37 29.96 42.20
C LYS A 323 -48.17 28.44 42.24
N GLY A 324 -49.24 27.66 42.02
CA GLY A 324 -49.15 26.20 41.98
C GLY A 324 -48.31 25.68 40.81
N PRO A 325 -48.64 26.05 39.56
CA PRO A 325 -47.83 25.71 38.38
C PRO A 325 -46.37 26.18 38.47
N THR A 326 -46.12 27.39 38.99
CA THR A 326 -44.76 27.93 39.16
C THR A 326 -43.94 27.11 40.14
N ALA A 327 -44.49 26.76 41.30
CA ALA A 327 -43.80 25.94 42.29
C ALA A 327 -43.51 24.53 41.77
N ALA A 328 -44.49 23.89 41.12
CA ALA A 328 -44.30 22.56 40.53
C ALA A 328 -43.20 22.56 39.45
N PHE A 329 -43.17 23.59 38.60
CA PHE A 329 -42.11 23.77 37.60
C PHE A 329 -40.73 23.95 38.25
N ALA A 330 -40.63 24.79 39.27
CA ALA A 330 -39.37 25.07 39.93
C ALA A 330 -38.83 23.85 40.70
N GLU A 331 -39.69 23.13 41.43
CA GLU A 331 -39.32 21.90 42.14
C GLU A 331 -38.83 20.82 41.17
N GLU A 332 -39.58 20.51 40.11
CA GLU A 332 -39.21 19.47 39.14
C GLU A 332 -37.93 19.82 38.38
N LEU A 333 -37.76 21.08 37.95
CA LEU A 333 -36.55 21.53 37.26
C LEU A 333 -35.31 21.41 38.14
N VAL A 334 -35.37 21.93 39.37
CA VAL A 334 -34.22 21.93 40.29
C VAL A 334 -33.85 20.51 40.69
N ASP A 335 -34.82 19.64 40.93
CA ASP A 335 -34.57 18.22 41.22
C ASP A 335 -33.80 17.52 40.08
N ILE A 336 -34.17 17.80 38.82
CA ILE A 336 -33.47 17.22 37.65
C ILE A 336 -32.06 17.81 37.50
N VAL A 337 -31.90 19.12 37.67
CA VAL A 337 -30.60 19.81 37.53
C VAL A 337 -29.62 19.34 38.61
N VAL A 338 -30.02 19.34 39.88
CA VAL A 338 -29.19 18.89 41.01
C VAL A 338 -28.91 17.39 40.97
N GLY A 339 -29.78 16.61 40.33
CA GLY A 339 -29.57 15.17 40.11
C GLY A 339 -28.44 14.84 39.12
N LYS A 340 -27.96 15.80 38.33
CA LYS A 340 -26.83 15.65 37.40
C LYS A 340 -25.53 16.06 38.07
N ASP A 341 -24.41 15.40 37.75
CA ASP A 341 -23.06 15.79 38.23
C ASP A 341 -22.55 17.07 37.55
N ARG A 342 -22.82 17.22 36.24
CA ARG A 342 -22.45 18.38 35.43
C ARG A 342 -23.51 18.68 34.39
N ILE A 343 -23.62 19.95 34.01
CA ILE A 343 -24.61 20.44 33.06
C ILE A 343 -23.99 21.42 32.04
N ALA A 344 -24.34 21.27 30.76
CA ALA A 344 -24.07 22.26 29.71
C ALA A 344 -25.25 23.23 29.53
N HIS A 345 -25.05 24.35 28.83
CA HIS A 345 -26.10 25.36 28.64
C HIS A 345 -27.27 24.80 27.83
N GLU A 346 -27.00 24.15 26.69
CA GLU A 346 -28.02 23.51 25.86
C GLU A 346 -28.77 22.39 26.60
N GLU A 347 -28.08 21.63 27.46
CA GLU A 347 -28.75 20.63 28.31
C GLU A 347 -29.75 21.29 29.26
N LEU A 348 -29.42 22.45 29.82
CA LEU A 348 -30.33 23.19 30.68
C LEU A 348 -31.55 23.66 29.89
N GLU A 349 -31.37 24.20 28.69
CA GLU A 349 -32.49 24.59 27.81
C GLU A 349 -33.41 23.41 27.50
N GLN A 350 -32.84 22.24 27.19
CA GLN A 350 -33.61 21.02 26.94
C GLN A 350 -34.37 20.56 28.19
N ILE A 351 -33.76 20.59 29.38
CA ILE A 351 -34.44 20.22 30.63
C ILE A 351 -35.58 21.20 30.92
N VAL A 352 -35.34 22.51 30.80
CA VAL A 352 -36.36 23.56 30.98
C VAL A 352 -37.54 23.35 30.03
N GLY A 353 -37.27 23.04 28.75
CA GLY A 353 -38.29 22.73 27.76
C GLY A 353 -39.10 21.48 28.10
N ASN A 354 -38.43 20.40 28.50
CA ASN A 354 -39.09 19.15 28.89
C ASN A 354 -39.98 19.31 30.14
N VAL A 355 -39.50 20.05 31.16
CA VAL A 355 -40.29 20.36 32.36
C VAL A 355 -41.46 21.29 32.03
N ALA A 356 -41.26 22.25 31.13
CA ALA A 356 -42.33 23.13 30.64
C ALA A 356 -43.48 22.35 29.99
N GLU A 357 -43.15 21.32 29.20
CA GLU A 357 -44.14 20.43 28.60
C GLU A 357 -44.81 19.52 29.64
N SER A 358 -44.02 18.88 30.51
CA SER A 358 -44.49 17.96 31.55
C SER A 358 -45.44 18.66 32.52
N VAL A 359 -44.95 19.67 33.23
CA VAL A 359 -45.73 20.44 34.21
C VAL A 359 -46.86 21.21 33.54
N GLY A 360 -46.65 21.67 32.31
CA GLY A 360 -47.69 22.36 31.56
C GLY A 360 -48.90 21.48 31.26
N ALA A 361 -48.67 20.20 30.94
CA ALA A 361 -49.73 19.22 30.74
C ALA A 361 -50.46 18.86 32.04
N GLU A 362 -49.74 18.74 33.16
CA GLU A 362 -50.33 18.41 34.47
C GLU A 362 -51.15 19.56 35.06
N THR A 363 -50.72 20.80 34.82
CA THR A 363 -51.29 22.00 35.46
C THR A 363 -52.17 22.85 34.54
N ASP A 364 -52.43 22.38 33.32
CA ASP A 364 -53.18 23.10 32.27
C ASP A 364 -52.65 24.53 32.04
N THR A 365 -51.32 24.69 32.07
CA THR A 365 -50.62 25.98 32.03
C THR A 365 -49.51 25.94 30.98
N SER A 366 -49.51 26.86 30.01
CA SER A 366 -48.46 26.92 28.99
C SER A 366 -47.27 27.77 29.44
N PHE A 367 -46.09 27.17 29.51
CA PHE A 367 -44.80 27.84 29.68
C PHE A 367 -44.14 28.03 28.31
N GLY A 368 -44.45 29.12 27.62
CA GLY A 368 -43.89 29.40 26.28
C GLY A 368 -42.42 29.83 26.30
N ASP A 369 -41.81 29.94 25.12
CA ASP A 369 -40.37 30.14 24.90
C ASP A 369 -39.77 31.31 25.69
N THR A 370 -40.49 32.42 25.85
CA THR A 370 -40.01 33.57 26.64
C THR A 370 -39.86 33.24 28.12
N VAL A 371 -40.76 32.44 28.70
CA VAL A 371 -40.66 32.02 30.10
C VAL A 371 -39.50 31.06 30.27
N GLN A 372 -39.35 30.12 29.33
CA GLN A 372 -38.24 29.17 29.33
C GLN A 372 -36.88 29.89 29.24
N ALA A 373 -36.73 30.83 28.30
CA ALA A 373 -35.52 31.64 28.14
C ALA A 373 -35.20 32.46 29.40
N ASN A 374 -36.19 33.09 30.03
CA ASN A 374 -35.99 33.84 31.28
C ASN A 374 -35.50 32.93 32.42
N VAL A 375 -36.01 31.69 32.50
CA VAL A 375 -35.57 30.72 33.51
C VAL A 375 -34.12 30.32 33.28
N VAL A 376 -33.73 30.03 32.04
CA VAL A 376 -32.34 29.70 31.68
C VAL A 376 -31.41 30.88 32.00
N GLU A 377 -31.77 32.10 31.61
CA GLU A 377 -30.99 33.32 31.87
C GLU A 377 -30.83 33.61 33.37
N ALA A 378 -31.83 33.28 34.19
CA ALA A 378 -31.77 33.43 35.64
C ALA A 378 -30.92 32.35 36.31
N LEU A 379 -31.01 31.10 35.84
CA LEU A 379 -30.39 29.95 36.49
C LEU A 379 -28.92 29.74 36.08
N TRP A 380 -28.56 30.01 34.82
CA TRP A 380 -27.22 29.78 34.30
C TRP A 380 -26.10 30.53 35.05
N PRO A 381 -26.25 31.83 35.41
CA PRO A 381 -25.23 32.53 36.21
C PRO A 381 -25.00 31.90 37.58
N VAL A 382 -26.03 31.32 38.20
CA VAL A 382 -25.93 30.65 39.51
C VAL A 382 -25.22 29.30 39.38
N LEU A 383 -25.56 28.53 38.34
CA LEU A 383 -24.89 27.25 38.05
C LEU A 383 -23.42 27.41 37.67
N THR A 384 -23.02 28.62 37.26
CA THR A 384 -21.67 28.92 36.80
C THR A 384 -20.93 29.90 37.72
N GLU A 385 -21.38 30.08 38.96
CA GLU A 385 -20.74 30.98 39.91
C GLU A 385 -19.30 30.50 40.26
N ASP A 386 -19.09 29.19 40.41
CA ASP A 386 -17.79 28.60 40.76
C ASP A 386 -17.00 28.04 39.55
N ARG A 387 -16.90 28.80 38.46
CA ARG A 387 -16.04 28.44 37.30
C ARG A 387 -14.59 28.21 37.72
N GLU A 388 -14.07 29.01 38.65
CA GLU A 388 -12.68 28.91 39.13
C GLU A 388 -12.41 27.59 39.84
N GLY A 389 -13.28 27.18 40.78
CA GLY A 389 -13.13 25.93 41.53
C GLY A 389 -13.23 24.69 40.65
N ASP A 390 -14.11 24.73 39.64
CA ASP A 390 -14.28 23.61 38.71
C ASP A 390 -13.08 23.45 37.78
N ILE A 391 -12.58 24.55 37.18
CA ILE A 391 -11.35 24.51 36.38
C ILE A 391 -10.14 24.11 37.24
N TYR A 392 -10.06 24.60 38.49
CA TYR A 392 -8.98 24.22 39.39
C TYR A 392 -8.95 22.71 39.63
N SER A 393 -10.11 22.07 39.79
CA SER A 393 -10.20 20.62 39.95
C SER A 393 -9.56 19.88 38.76
N LEU A 394 -9.81 20.34 37.54
CA LEU A 394 -9.26 19.75 36.31
C LEU A 394 -7.75 20.00 36.17
N VAL A 395 -7.31 21.24 36.44
CA VAL A 395 -5.90 21.60 36.40
C VAL A 395 -5.12 20.82 37.45
N ASP A 396 -5.65 20.66 38.66
CA ASP A 396 -5.01 19.91 39.74
C ASP A 396 -4.81 18.43 39.37
N GLU A 397 -5.80 17.82 38.71
CA GLU A 397 -5.77 16.42 38.27
C GLU A 397 -4.65 16.14 37.26
N VAL A 398 -4.43 17.05 36.29
CA VAL A 398 -3.50 16.82 35.17
C VAL A 398 -2.11 17.44 35.36
N THR A 399 -1.92 18.25 36.40
CA THR A 399 -0.64 18.93 36.66
C THR A 399 0.17 18.24 37.76
N THR A 400 1.49 18.16 37.54
CA THR A 400 2.40 17.46 38.48
C THR A 400 2.42 18.11 39.87
N THR A 401 2.78 17.32 40.89
CA THR A 401 3.01 17.80 42.28
C THR A 401 4.14 18.84 42.41
N LYS A 402 4.90 19.11 41.35
CA LYS A 402 5.89 20.20 41.30
C LYS A 402 5.27 21.58 41.11
N LYS A 403 3.98 21.66 40.74
CA LYS A 403 3.25 22.91 40.55
C LYS A 403 2.70 23.42 41.87
N SER A 404 2.84 24.71 42.14
CA SER A 404 2.36 25.29 43.40
C SER A 404 0.83 25.46 43.36
N ASP A 405 0.16 25.32 44.51
CA ASP A 405 -1.28 25.57 44.58
C ASP A 405 -1.62 27.01 44.15
N ALA A 406 -0.76 27.99 44.48
CA ALA A 406 -0.91 29.37 44.05
C ALA A 406 -0.84 29.52 42.51
N GLY A 407 0.05 28.76 41.86
CA GLY A 407 0.15 28.68 40.41
C GLY A 407 -1.07 28.04 39.77
N LYS A 408 -1.57 26.93 40.34
CA LYS A 408 -2.78 26.24 39.88
C LYS A 408 -4.04 27.12 40.02
N VAL A 409 -4.18 27.84 41.13
CA VAL A 409 -5.27 28.81 41.33
C VAL A 409 -5.16 29.96 40.31
N SER A 410 -3.97 30.51 40.11
CA SER A 410 -3.76 31.64 39.18
C SER A 410 -4.13 31.29 37.73
N ILE A 411 -3.72 30.10 37.26
CA ILE A 411 -4.04 29.67 35.88
C ILE A 411 -5.54 29.37 35.75
N SER A 412 -6.13 28.69 36.74
CA SER A 412 -7.56 28.34 36.74
C SER A 412 -8.46 29.56 36.75
N ARG A 413 -8.15 30.56 37.59
CA ARG A 413 -8.85 31.86 37.57
C ARG A 413 -8.77 32.54 36.21
N SER A 414 -7.60 32.49 35.58
CA SER A 414 -7.40 33.16 34.30
C SER A 414 -8.19 32.47 33.17
N ILE A 415 -8.23 31.14 33.16
CA ILE A 415 -9.07 30.38 32.23
C ILE A 415 -10.57 30.65 32.52
N ALA A 416 -10.99 30.66 33.79
CA ALA A 416 -12.37 30.96 34.17
C ALA A 416 -12.81 32.37 33.72
N THR A 417 -11.90 33.34 33.77
CA THR A 417 -12.14 34.69 33.25
C THR A 417 -12.34 34.69 31.73
N GLN A 418 -11.56 33.89 30.98
CA GLN A 418 -11.76 33.80 29.54
C GLN A 418 -13.15 33.24 29.22
N PHE A 419 -13.55 32.11 29.80
CA PHE A 419 -14.92 31.60 29.63
C PHE A 419 -15.98 32.65 30.02
N ALA A 420 -15.84 33.35 31.15
CA ALA A 420 -16.84 34.34 31.54
C ALA A 420 -16.92 35.57 30.60
N GLU A 421 -15.82 35.95 29.93
CA GLU A 421 -15.74 37.21 29.17
C GLU A 421 -15.78 37.04 27.64
N THR A 422 -15.42 35.88 27.09
CA THR A 422 -15.18 35.73 25.64
C THR A 422 -16.09 34.72 24.93
N THR A 423 -16.73 33.78 25.63
CA THR A 423 -17.46 32.65 25.03
C THR A 423 -18.99 32.82 25.01
N GLY A 424 -19.47 34.03 25.32
CA GLY A 424 -20.91 34.35 25.35
C GLY A 424 -21.67 33.64 26.48
N PRO A 425 -23.02 33.66 26.46
CA PRO A 425 -23.82 33.14 27.56
C PRO A 425 -23.75 31.61 27.70
N ALA A 426 -23.40 30.87 26.65
CA ALA A 426 -23.39 29.40 26.64
C ALA A 426 -22.03 28.77 27.00
N ASP A 427 -21.04 29.58 27.37
CA ASP A 427 -19.65 29.14 27.59
C ASP A 427 -19.09 28.27 26.44
N ARG A 428 -19.38 28.68 25.19
CA ARG A 428 -19.04 27.95 23.98
C ARG A 428 -17.65 28.33 23.44
N ALA A 429 -16.80 27.34 23.18
CA ALA A 429 -15.45 27.56 22.67
C ALA A 429 -15.04 26.45 21.69
N THR A 430 -14.27 26.81 20.67
CA THR A 430 -13.59 25.84 19.81
C THR A 430 -12.33 25.31 20.50
N HIS A 431 -11.74 24.25 19.95
CA HIS A 431 -10.46 23.73 20.48
C HIS A 431 -9.36 24.80 20.45
N ASP A 432 -9.31 25.61 19.38
CA ASP A 432 -8.33 26.68 19.22
C ASP A 432 -8.54 27.80 20.25
N ASP A 433 -9.81 28.14 20.55
CA ASP A 433 -10.13 29.10 21.61
C ASP A 433 -9.64 28.60 22.98
N VAL A 434 -9.85 27.31 23.28
CA VAL A 434 -9.41 26.71 24.55
C VAL A 434 -7.88 26.70 24.67
N ASP A 435 -7.16 26.38 23.59
CA ASP A 435 -5.69 26.49 23.56
C ASP A 435 -5.22 27.93 23.79
N GLU A 436 -5.89 28.90 23.15
CA GLU A 436 -5.59 30.32 23.35
C GLU A 436 -5.84 30.73 24.82
N PHE A 437 -6.95 30.29 25.42
CA PHE A 437 -7.28 30.58 26.82
C PHE A 437 -6.21 30.02 27.77
N VAL A 438 -5.77 28.78 27.57
CA VAL A 438 -4.75 28.13 28.40
C VAL A 438 -3.39 28.78 28.20
N THR A 439 -3.02 29.10 26.96
CA THR A 439 -1.77 29.79 26.63
C THR A 439 -1.72 31.18 27.24
N TRP A 440 -2.80 31.95 27.11
CA TRP A 440 -2.93 33.26 27.75
C TRP A 440 -2.85 33.14 29.29
N ALA A 441 -3.56 32.18 29.87
CA ALA A 441 -3.58 31.95 31.32
C ALA A 441 -2.20 31.54 31.87
N ALA A 442 -1.42 30.77 31.10
CA ALA A 442 -0.06 30.38 31.44
C ALA A 442 0.89 31.59 31.51
N GLU A 443 0.84 32.49 30.53
CA GLU A 443 1.65 33.73 30.54
C GLU A 443 1.27 34.63 31.72
N ARG A 444 -0.03 34.80 32.01
CA ARG A 444 -0.46 35.57 33.19
C ARG A 444 -0.03 34.96 34.50
N THR A 445 0.02 33.63 34.58
CA THR A 445 0.47 32.93 35.78
C THR A 445 1.96 33.07 35.98
N LYS A 446 2.74 33.04 34.90
CA LYS A 446 4.17 33.37 34.93
C LYS A 446 4.42 34.79 35.42
N GLU A 447 3.65 35.77 34.96
CA GLU A 447 3.75 37.16 35.42
C GLU A 447 3.39 37.33 36.91
N ARG A 448 2.36 36.63 37.38
CA ARG A 448 1.82 36.80 38.75
C ARG A 448 2.54 35.95 39.80
N GLN A 449 3.00 34.75 39.43
CA GLN A 449 3.49 33.72 40.35
C GLN A 449 4.92 33.26 40.05
N ASP A 450 5.58 33.81 39.01
CA ASP A 450 6.91 33.36 38.54
C ASP A 450 6.96 31.86 38.21
N GLU A 451 5.81 31.29 37.79
CA GLU A 451 5.64 29.87 37.51
C GLU A 451 5.27 29.63 36.04
N THR A 452 6.06 28.82 35.33
CA THR A 452 5.89 28.57 33.89
C THR A 452 5.19 27.24 33.63
N TYR A 453 4.20 27.21 32.73
CA TYR A 453 3.59 26.00 32.20
C TYR A 453 4.18 25.72 30.81
N GLY A 454 4.89 24.60 30.68
CA GLY A 454 5.46 24.16 29.40
C GLY A 454 4.40 23.63 28.45
N GLU A 455 4.79 23.34 27.20
CA GLU A 455 3.91 22.83 26.14
C GLU A 455 3.08 21.61 26.57
N THR A 456 3.71 20.52 27.02
CA THR A 456 2.99 19.33 27.49
C THR A 456 2.02 19.61 28.65
N ALA A 457 2.35 20.55 29.54
CA ALA A 457 1.46 20.88 30.66
C ALA A 457 0.24 21.69 30.19
N ARG A 458 0.39 22.52 29.15
CA ARG A 458 -0.71 23.25 28.54
C ARG A 458 -1.60 22.30 27.74
N GLU A 459 -1.00 21.44 26.91
CA GLU A 459 -1.68 20.40 26.13
C GLU A 459 -2.55 19.52 27.04
N ASN A 460 -2.01 19.01 28.15
CA ASN A 460 -2.78 18.23 29.12
C ASN A 460 -3.98 19.00 29.73
N ILE A 461 -3.84 20.32 29.94
CA ILE A 461 -4.94 21.15 30.48
C ILE A 461 -5.99 21.37 29.39
N VAL A 462 -5.58 21.64 28.15
CA VAL A 462 -6.49 21.77 26.99
C VAL A 462 -7.27 20.47 26.80
N ASP A 463 -6.60 19.31 26.79
CA ASP A 463 -7.25 18.00 26.68
C ASP A 463 -8.25 17.74 27.83
N ALA A 464 -7.87 18.12 29.06
CA ALA A 464 -8.73 17.98 30.23
C ALA A 464 -9.97 18.87 30.15
N LEU A 465 -9.86 20.10 29.65
CA LEU A 465 -10.99 20.99 29.43
C LEU A 465 -11.85 20.47 28.28
N TRP A 466 -11.23 20.19 27.12
CA TRP A 466 -11.91 19.75 25.90
C TRP A 466 -12.69 18.46 26.07
N SER A 467 -12.16 17.51 26.84
CA SER A 467 -12.86 16.26 27.19
C SER A 467 -14.05 16.45 28.13
N ARG A 468 -14.14 17.59 28.83
CA ARG A 468 -15.28 17.96 29.69
C ARG A 468 -16.33 18.79 28.96
N MET A 469 -16.00 19.34 27.79
CA MET A 469 -16.93 20.06 26.95
C MET A 469 -17.79 19.10 26.11
N ARG A 470 -18.98 19.54 25.70
CA ARG A 470 -19.93 18.75 24.91
C ARG A 470 -20.20 19.36 23.55
N THR A 471 -20.26 18.51 22.53
CA THR A 471 -20.68 18.88 21.18
C THR A 471 -22.11 19.40 21.19
N VAL A 472 -22.29 20.54 20.54
CA VAL A 472 -23.58 21.22 20.42
C VAL A 472 -24.47 20.56 19.37
N SER A 473 -25.79 20.71 19.48
CA SER A 473 -26.73 20.11 18.53
C SER A 473 -27.18 21.04 17.38
N ASP A 474 -26.58 22.24 17.26
CA ASP A 474 -26.86 23.23 16.22
C ASP A 474 -26.99 22.61 14.80
N ASP A 475 -27.97 23.11 14.05
CA ASP A 475 -28.24 22.67 12.68
C ASP A 475 -27.08 23.06 11.75
N VAL A 476 -26.53 22.08 11.05
CA VAL A 476 -25.47 22.33 10.08
C VAL A 476 -25.99 23.07 8.84
N PRO A 477 -25.20 23.96 8.23
CA PRO A 477 -25.58 24.64 6.99
C PRO A 477 -25.92 23.65 5.87
N LYS A 478 -26.71 24.09 4.89
CA LYS A 478 -27.03 23.22 3.74
C LYS A 478 -25.81 23.10 2.84
N VAL A 479 -25.78 22.02 2.05
CA VAL A 479 -24.67 21.71 1.13
C VAL A 479 -24.29 22.89 0.22
N ARG A 480 -25.30 23.63 -0.29
CA ARG A 480 -25.06 24.81 -1.13
C ARG A 480 -24.39 25.96 -0.38
N ASP A 481 -24.77 26.19 0.86
CA ASP A 481 -24.20 27.27 1.68
C ASP A 481 -22.72 26.95 2.00
N ILE A 482 -22.41 25.67 2.24
CA ILE A 482 -21.03 25.19 2.42
C ILE A 482 -20.23 25.30 1.11
N ALA A 483 -20.84 25.00 -0.04
CA ALA A 483 -20.16 25.10 -1.34
C ALA A 483 -19.73 26.53 -1.68
N ASP A 484 -20.51 27.52 -1.26
CA ASP A 484 -20.27 28.94 -1.53
C ASP A 484 -19.32 29.59 -0.50
N ASP A 485 -19.08 28.95 0.64
CA ASP A 485 -18.18 29.43 1.70
C ASP A 485 -16.97 28.51 1.90
N ARG A 486 -15.78 29.02 1.56
CA ARG A 486 -14.53 28.26 1.64
C ARG A 486 -14.09 27.95 3.07
N ASP A 487 -14.40 28.83 4.03
CA ASP A 487 -14.02 28.61 5.42
C ASP A 487 -14.90 27.52 6.03
N VAL A 488 -16.21 27.55 5.77
CA VAL A 488 -17.14 26.48 6.19
C VAL A 488 -16.78 25.13 5.54
N ALA A 489 -16.45 25.13 4.25
CA ALA A 489 -16.00 23.92 3.56
C ALA A 489 -14.68 23.37 4.12
N ARG A 490 -13.76 24.24 4.53
CA ARG A 490 -12.52 23.85 5.21
C ARG A 490 -12.85 23.18 6.55
N ASP A 491 -13.73 23.75 7.34
CA ASP A 491 -14.10 23.18 8.64
C ASP A 491 -14.73 21.79 8.47
N LEU A 492 -15.56 21.58 7.43
CA LEU A 492 -16.12 20.27 7.09
C LEU A 492 -15.01 19.28 6.69
N LEU A 493 -14.05 19.71 5.87
CA LEU A 493 -12.93 18.88 5.44
C LEU A 493 -12.07 18.44 6.64
N GLU A 494 -11.80 19.35 7.56
CA GLU A 494 -11.03 19.05 8.77
C GLU A 494 -11.81 18.13 9.72
N GLY A 495 -13.14 18.29 9.83
CA GLY A 495 -13.99 17.33 10.52
C GLY A 495 -13.96 15.93 9.90
N MET A 496 -13.88 15.83 8.57
CA MET A 496 -13.69 14.55 7.87
C MET A 496 -12.33 13.90 8.17
N ARG A 497 -11.26 14.70 8.31
CA ARG A 497 -9.89 14.22 8.58
C ARG A 497 -9.70 13.71 10.00
N GLU A 498 -10.30 14.37 10.99
CA GLU A 498 -10.21 13.94 12.39
C GLU A 498 -11.06 12.71 12.72
N THR A 499 -12.13 12.48 11.95
CA THR A 499 -12.99 11.34 12.20
C THR A 499 -12.29 10.04 11.80
N ASP A 500 -12.32 9.07 12.71
CA ASP A 500 -11.89 7.69 12.44
C ASP A 500 -12.90 6.99 11.50
N ILE A 501 -12.45 6.66 10.29
CA ILE A 501 -13.23 6.08 9.21
C ILE A 501 -12.55 4.80 8.75
N LEU A 502 -13.36 3.76 8.50
CA LEU A 502 -12.86 2.48 8.01
C LEU A 502 -12.12 2.64 6.69
N ALA A 503 -11.04 1.88 6.53
CA ALA A 503 -10.25 1.83 5.30
C ALA A 503 -11.13 1.53 4.06
N PRO A 504 -10.79 2.12 2.89
CA PRO A 504 -11.46 1.86 1.61
C PRO A 504 -11.53 0.36 1.30
N PRO A 505 -12.51 -0.08 0.51
CA PRO A 505 -12.52 -1.46 0.01
C PRO A 505 -11.36 -1.68 -0.96
N THR A 506 -10.89 -2.93 -1.03
CA THR A 506 -9.70 -3.34 -1.78
C THR A 506 -10.02 -3.93 -3.16
N ASP A 507 -11.31 -4.05 -3.49
CA ASP A 507 -11.83 -4.50 -4.79
C ASP A 507 -11.50 -3.54 -5.96
N CYS A 508 -11.08 -2.32 -5.63
CA CYS A 508 -10.50 -1.38 -6.59
C CYS A 508 -9.03 -1.66 -6.95
N LEU A 509 -8.39 -2.64 -6.30
CA LEU A 509 -7.03 -3.08 -6.56
C LEU A 509 -7.01 -4.48 -7.16
N SER A 510 -6.08 -4.70 -8.08
CA SER A 510 -5.73 -5.97 -8.71
C SER A 510 -4.25 -6.25 -8.41
N PRO A 511 -3.93 -6.82 -7.23
CA PRO A 511 -2.58 -7.26 -6.92
C PRO A 511 -2.14 -8.39 -7.86
N ILE A 512 -0.84 -8.67 -7.94
CA ILE A 512 -0.33 -9.80 -8.73
C ILE A 512 -0.57 -11.11 -7.98
N THR A 513 -0.44 -11.09 -6.65
CA THR A 513 -0.37 -12.22 -5.71
C THR A 513 1.00 -12.88 -5.63
N ALA A 514 1.36 -13.38 -4.46
CA ALA A 514 2.65 -14.01 -4.18
C ALA A 514 2.93 -15.20 -5.11
N GLU A 515 1.89 -16.01 -5.39
CA GLU A 515 2.00 -17.16 -6.30
C GLU A 515 2.38 -16.71 -7.71
N LEU A 516 1.70 -15.71 -8.28
CA LEU A 516 1.99 -15.22 -9.63
C LEU A 516 3.31 -14.42 -9.71
N VAL A 517 3.71 -13.74 -8.63
CA VAL A 517 5.05 -13.12 -8.52
C VAL A 517 6.13 -14.19 -8.60
N GLU A 518 5.96 -15.31 -7.89
CA GLU A 518 6.91 -16.42 -7.93
C GLU A 518 6.97 -17.06 -9.32
N GLU A 519 5.83 -17.31 -9.96
CA GLU A 519 5.79 -17.85 -11.33
C GLU A 519 6.42 -16.89 -12.35
N GLY A 520 6.19 -15.59 -12.23
CA GLY A 520 6.85 -14.57 -13.06
C GLY A 520 8.36 -14.55 -12.91
N LEU A 521 8.88 -14.74 -11.69
CA LEU A 521 10.32 -14.84 -11.44
C LEU A 521 10.92 -16.15 -11.97
N LYS A 522 10.27 -17.29 -11.72
CA LYS A 522 10.72 -18.61 -12.22
C LYS A 522 10.80 -18.67 -13.74
N LYS A 523 9.83 -18.02 -14.40
CA LYS A 523 9.72 -17.96 -15.85
C LYS A 523 10.93 -17.29 -16.50
N GLU A 524 11.39 -16.19 -15.92
CA GLU A 524 12.37 -15.29 -16.57
C GLU A 524 13.78 -15.38 -15.96
N PHE A 525 13.91 -15.90 -14.74
CA PHE A 525 15.19 -16.05 -14.05
C PHE A 525 15.41 -17.49 -13.61
N ASP A 526 16.51 -18.11 -14.04
CA ASP A 526 16.94 -19.43 -13.56
C ASP A 526 17.70 -19.30 -12.23
N ALA A 527 17.04 -19.67 -11.13
CA ALA A 527 17.53 -19.53 -9.77
C ALA A 527 17.28 -20.81 -8.94
N ASP A 528 18.09 -21.01 -7.91
CA ASP A 528 17.99 -22.18 -7.02
C ASP A 528 16.82 -22.07 -6.02
N PHE A 529 16.31 -20.86 -5.82
CA PHE A 529 15.34 -20.52 -4.77
C PHE A 529 14.50 -19.31 -5.17
N TYR A 530 13.21 -19.38 -4.84
CA TYR A 530 12.24 -18.31 -5.02
C TYR A 530 11.40 -18.15 -3.75
N ALA A 531 11.02 -16.92 -3.43
CA ALA A 531 10.06 -16.60 -2.38
C ALA A 531 9.33 -15.31 -2.75
N ALA A 532 8.05 -15.22 -2.38
CA ALA A 532 7.25 -14.02 -2.60
C ALA A 532 6.31 -13.76 -1.42
N ALA A 533 5.92 -12.51 -1.24
CA ALA A 533 4.97 -12.06 -0.23
C ALA A 533 4.06 -10.98 -0.81
N THR A 534 2.76 -11.09 -0.54
CA THR A 534 1.73 -10.07 -0.81
C THR A 534 1.18 -9.63 0.52
N ARG A 535 1.26 -8.34 0.81
CA ARG A 535 0.78 -7.75 2.05
C ARG A 535 -0.71 -7.45 1.98
N ASP A 536 -1.32 -7.25 3.15
CA ASP A 536 -2.66 -6.71 3.25
C ASP A 536 -2.69 -5.26 2.71
N ALA A 537 -3.86 -4.80 2.28
CA ALA A 537 -4.00 -3.44 1.77
C ALA A 537 -3.92 -2.42 2.91
N GLU A 538 -3.16 -1.36 2.67
CA GLU A 538 -3.04 -0.19 3.55
C GLU A 538 -3.58 1.06 2.83
N VAL A 539 -3.66 2.18 3.54
CA VAL A 539 -4.25 3.42 3.02
C VAL A 539 -3.30 4.57 3.15
N HIS A 540 -3.12 5.33 2.06
CA HIS A 540 -2.42 6.60 2.10
C HIS A 540 -3.27 7.67 1.43
N GLY A 541 -3.51 8.79 2.13
CA GLY A 541 -4.25 9.91 1.54
C GLY A 541 -5.59 9.47 0.95
N GLY A 542 -6.30 8.56 1.64
CA GLY A 542 -7.57 7.98 1.21
C GLY A 542 -7.51 7.01 0.02
N ASP A 543 -6.36 6.80 -0.58
CA ASP A 543 -6.17 5.85 -1.68
C ASP A 543 -5.61 4.52 -1.11
N PRO A 544 -6.32 3.38 -1.31
CA PRO A 544 -5.82 2.09 -0.86
C PRO A 544 -4.63 1.66 -1.72
N PHE A 545 -3.66 0.98 -1.11
CA PHE A 545 -2.52 0.41 -1.80
C PHE A 545 -2.11 -0.95 -1.23
N ILE A 546 -1.51 -1.80 -2.06
CA ILE A 546 -0.94 -3.10 -1.70
C ILE A 546 0.53 -3.13 -2.11
N VAL A 547 1.36 -3.75 -1.29
CA VAL A 547 2.78 -3.97 -1.62
C VAL A 547 3.10 -5.45 -1.70
N GLU A 548 3.87 -5.81 -2.71
CA GLU A 548 4.29 -7.18 -2.98
C GLU A 548 5.80 -7.21 -3.20
N ALA A 549 6.46 -8.25 -2.70
CA ALA A 549 7.88 -8.45 -2.85
C ALA A 549 8.19 -9.88 -3.28
N GLY A 550 9.16 -10.04 -4.17
CA GLY A 550 9.64 -11.33 -4.66
C GLY A 550 11.15 -11.40 -4.67
N ILE A 551 11.73 -12.54 -4.31
CA ILE A 551 13.17 -12.77 -4.29
C ILE A 551 13.47 -14.05 -5.07
N ALA A 552 14.37 -13.96 -6.04
CA ALA A 552 15.03 -15.11 -6.67
C ALA A 552 16.51 -15.13 -6.28
N TYR A 553 17.07 -16.30 -5.97
CA TYR A 553 18.46 -16.43 -5.52
C TYR A 553 19.18 -17.67 -6.08
N GLY A 554 20.43 -17.49 -6.52
CA GLY A 554 21.30 -18.59 -6.98
C GLY A 554 21.15 -18.89 -8.47
N GLY A 555 21.39 -20.14 -8.86
CA GLY A 555 21.29 -20.58 -10.27
C GLY A 555 22.28 -19.87 -11.20
N GLU A 556 21.79 -19.38 -12.33
CA GLU A 556 22.59 -18.67 -13.34
C GLU A 556 22.70 -17.15 -13.08
N LEU A 557 22.14 -16.67 -11.96
CA LEU A 557 22.22 -15.26 -11.59
C LEU A 557 23.66 -14.80 -11.33
N LYS A 558 23.95 -13.55 -11.67
CA LYS A 558 25.28 -12.94 -11.54
C LYS A 558 25.71 -12.88 -10.08
N SER A 559 26.80 -13.57 -9.75
CA SER A 559 27.30 -13.65 -8.36
C SER A 559 28.15 -12.45 -7.92
N GLU A 560 28.67 -11.67 -8.87
CA GLU A 560 29.47 -10.46 -8.62
C GLU A 560 28.64 -9.19 -8.85
N GLY A 561 28.72 -8.25 -7.90
CA GLY A 561 28.04 -6.95 -7.97
C GLY A 561 26.83 -6.86 -7.05
N SER A 562 26.12 -5.74 -7.19
CA SER A 562 24.85 -5.51 -6.50
C SER A 562 23.76 -6.41 -7.07
N ILE A 563 22.78 -6.76 -6.24
CA ILE A 563 21.57 -7.46 -6.68
C ILE A 563 20.84 -6.66 -7.77
N ASP A 564 20.09 -7.37 -8.62
CA ASP A 564 19.20 -6.75 -9.60
C ASP A 564 17.88 -6.38 -8.91
N LEU A 565 17.49 -5.09 -8.99
CA LEU A 565 16.28 -4.56 -8.36
C LEU A 565 15.23 -4.20 -9.41
N LEU A 566 14.12 -4.93 -9.41
CA LEU A 566 12.97 -4.71 -10.28
C LEU A 566 11.91 -3.94 -9.50
N ARG A 567 11.56 -2.75 -9.99
CA ARG A 567 10.60 -1.85 -9.34
C ARG A 567 9.36 -1.73 -10.21
N PHE A 568 8.19 -1.87 -9.60
CA PHE A 568 6.91 -1.80 -10.30
C PHE A 568 5.93 -0.91 -9.57
N ALA A 569 5.12 -0.21 -10.35
CA ALA A 569 3.94 0.51 -9.87
C ALA A 569 2.74 0.18 -10.76
N ASN A 570 1.63 -0.29 -10.19
CA ASN A 570 0.45 -0.73 -10.95
C ASN A 570 0.78 -1.66 -12.13
N ARG A 571 1.66 -2.65 -11.92
CA ARG A 571 2.20 -3.55 -12.96
C ARG A 571 2.98 -2.89 -14.10
N VAL A 572 3.38 -1.63 -13.95
CA VAL A 572 4.26 -0.92 -14.88
C VAL A 572 5.70 -0.92 -14.35
N PRO A 573 6.70 -1.40 -15.12
CA PRO A 573 8.10 -1.33 -14.72
C PRO A 573 8.64 0.10 -14.65
N LEU A 574 9.39 0.38 -13.58
CA LEU A 574 10.09 1.64 -13.37
C LEU A 574 11.59 1.47 -13.72
N VAL A 575 11.95 1.73 -14.98
CA VAL A 575 13.32 1.46 -15.49
C VAL A 575 14.29 2.62 -15.27
N TYR A 576 13.79 3.86 -15.21
CA TYR A 576 14.62 5.05 -14.99
C TYR A 576 14.59 5.57 -13.54
N GLN A 577 15.49 6.50 -13.22
CA GLN A 577 15.51 7.26 -11.95
C GLN A 577 15.53 6.40 -10.66
N GLN A 578 16.20 5.25 -10.68
CA GLN A 578 16.31 4.36 -9.52
C GLN A 578 16.78 5.08 -8.24
N GLY A 579 17.69 6.06 -8.37
CA GLY A 579 18.23 6.82 -7.24
C GLY A 579 17.28 7.81 -6.56
N ALA A 580 16.11 8.09 -7.14
CA ALA A 580 15.09 8.97 -6.57
C ALA A 580 13.85 8.19 -6.08
N CYS A 581 13.87 6.87 -6.17
CA CYS A 581 12.71 6.03 -5.88
C CYS A 581 12.76 5.47 -4.47
N THR A 582 11.64 5.61 -3.77
CA THR A 582 11.42 5.09 -2.42
C THR A 582 11.75 3.62 -2.24
N ILE A 583 11.33 2.76 -3.17
CA ILE A 583 11.69 1.32 -3.14
C ILE A 583 13.21 1.13 -3.02
N THR A 584 14.00 1.87 -3.81
CA THR A 584 15.45 1.80 -3.75
C THR A 584 15.99 2.31 -2.42
N HIS A 585 15.40 3.37 -1.86
CA HIS A 585 15.79 3.91 -0.56
C HIS A 585 15.60 2.85 0.54
N VAL A 586 14.41 2.24 0.60
CA VAL A 586 14.07 1.19 1.56
C VAL A 586 15.01 -0.02 1.43
N VAL A 587 15.27 -0.49 0.20
CA VAL A 587 16.18 -1.62 -0.03
C VAL A 587 17.60 -1.33 0.48
N LYS A 588 18.08 -0.09 0.37
CA LYS A 588 19.40 0.30 0.87
C LYS A 588 19.48 0.36 2.39
N ASP A 589 18.36 0.65 3.06
CA ASP A 589 18.28 0.82 4.51
C ASP A 589 18.10 -0.51 5.25
N ILE A 590 17.55 -1.53 4.57
CA ILE A 590 17.45 -2.89 5.12
C ILE A 590 18.85 -3.48 5.41
N GLY A 591 19.02 -4.03 6.61
CA GLY A 591 20.23 -4.73 7.04
C GLY A 591 20.35 -6.15 6.47
N TRP A 592 20.70 -6.28 5.18
CA TRP A 592 20.73 -7.53 4.42
C TRP A 592 21.68 -8.61 4.95
N ARG A 593 22.71 -8.22 5.70
CA ARG A 593 23.59 -9.17 6.41
C ARG A 593 22.83 -10.09 7.35
N ASN A 594 21.73 -9.61 7.94
CA ASN A 594 20.88 -10.39 8.83
C ASN A 594 20.07 -11.47 8.09
N TYR A 595 19.93 -11.32 6.78
CA TYR A 595 19.23 -12.25 5.87
C TYR A 595 20.19 -13.11 5.04
N GLY A 596 21.50 -12.89 5.18
CA GLY A 596 22.53 -13.74 4.59
C GLY A 596 23.12 -13.24 3.27
N LEU A 597 22.74 -12.07 2.78
CA LEU A 597 23.45 -11.41 1.66
C LEU A 597 24.62 -10.58 2.17
N ASP A 598 25.61 -10.34 1.30
CA ASP A 598 26.69 -9.41 1.62
C ASP A 598 26.20 -7.97 1.40
N GLN A 599 26.72 -7.03 2.19
CA GLN A 599 26.37 -5.61 2.09
C GLN A 599 27.56 -4.82 2.65
N PRO A 600 28.57 -4.53 1.82
CA PRO A 600 29.76 -3.79 2.25
C PRO A 600 29.38 -2.45 2.90
N GLY A 601 30.01 -2.09 4.02
CA GLY A 601 29.67 -0.85 4.75
C GLY A 601 28.42 -0.91 5.63
N GLY A 602 27.56 -1.93 5.48
CA GLY A 602 26.38 -2.14 6.33
C GLY A 602 25.16 -1.30 5.96
N SER A 603 25.24 -0.51 4.89
CA SER A 603 24.15 0.21 4.24
C SER A 603 24.37 0.23 2.73
N GLY A 604 23.32 0.51 1.96
CA GLY A 604 23.38 0.52 0.51
C GLY A 604 22.88 -0.78 -0.13
N MET A 605 23.03 -0.93 -1.44
CA MET A 605 22.54 -2.11 -2.15
C MET A 605 23.32 -3.36 -1.69
N PRO A 606 22.65 -4.48 -1.39
CA PRO A 606 23.33 -5.73 -1.09
C PRO A 606 23.95 -6.33 -2.35
N ASN A 607 24.94 -7.19 -2.15
CA ASN A 607 25.65 -7.92 -3.19
C ASN A 607 25.30 -9.41 -3.15
N GLY A 608 25.25 -10.02 -4.33
CA GLY A 608 25.11 -11.46 -4.50
C GLY A 608 24.21 -11.84 -5.69
N PRO A 609 24.10 -13.15 -5.98
CA PRO A 609 23.27 -13.69 -7.06
C PRO A 609 21.80 -13.66 -6.67
N ALA A 610 21.22 -12.47 -6.60
CA ALA A 610 19.83 -12.28 -6.22
C ALA A 610 19.14 -11.26 -7.12
N VAL A 611 17.87 -11.51 -7.38
CA VAL A 611 16.92 -10.59 -8.00
C VAL A 611 15.87 -10.26 -6.95
N LEU A 612 15.63 -8.96 -6.73
CA LEU A 612 14.59 -8.47 -5.84
C LEU A 612 13.54 -7.72 -6.67
N MET A 613 12.32 -8.22 -6.65
CA MET A 613 11.14 -7.57 -7.21
C MET A 613 10.35 -6.89 -6.11
N VAL A 614 9.91 -5.65 -6.34
CA VAL A 614 8.98 -4.94 -5.47
C VAL A 614 7.91 -4.26 -6.32
N HIS A 615 6.64 -4.51 -6.00
CA HIS A 615 5.49 -3.96 -6.67
C HIS A 615 4.61 -3.19 -5.69
N VAL A 616 4.19 -1.99 -6.08
CA VAL A 616 3.18 -1.19 -5.36
C VAL A 616 1.97 -1.01 -6.27
N ALA A 617 0.82 -1.51 -5.83
CA ALA A 617 -0.47 -1.31 -6.48
C ALA A 617 -1.28 -0.26 -5.72
N SER A 618 -1.82 0.75 -6.39
CA SER A 618 -2.69 1.78 -5.81
C SER A 618 -3.66 2.33 -6.85
N THR A 619 -4.82 2.83 -6.42
CA THR A 619 -5.70 3.64 -7.27
C THR A 619 -5.01 4.95 -7.69
N ASN A 620 -4.15 5.48 -6.83
CA ASN A 620 -3.36 6.68 -7.06
C ASN A 620 -1.92 6.49 -6.59
N VAL A 621 -1.00 6.32 -7.54
CA VAL A 621 0.41 6.11 -7.23
C VAL A 621 1.13 7.46 -7.07
N PRO A 622 1.81 7.72 -5.93
CA PRO A 622 2.53 8.96 -5.73
C PRO A 622 3.88 8.93 -6.47
N PHE A 623 3.90 9.48 -7.69
CA PHE A 623 5.14 9.63 -8.48
C PHE A 623 5.88 10.92 -8.14
N THR A 624 7.21 10.92 -8.31
CA THR A 624 8.04 12.13 -8.16
C THR A 624 7.90 13.12 -9.33
N SER A 625 7.40 12.64 -10.48
CA SER A 625 7.19 13.44 -11.69
C SER A 625 6.14 12.80 -12.61
N GLU A 626 5.61 13.58 -13.56
CA GLU A 626 4.66 13.14 -14.58
C GLU A 626 5.17 12.01 -15.50
N SER A 627 6.50 11.81 -15.57
CA SER A 627 7.11 10.74 -16.37
C SER A 627 6.99 9.33 -15.76
N LYS A 628 6.50 9.23 -14.52
CA LYS A 628 6.21 7.95 -13.82
C LYS A 628 7.40 6.98 -13.77
N ASP A 629 8.56 7.48 -13.37
CA ASP A 629 9.82 6.70 -13.29
C ASP A 629 10.24 6.33 -11.86
N ALA A 630 9.70 7.03 -10.85
CA ALA A 630 10.04 6.81 -9.45
C ALA A 630 8.86 7.11 -8.53
N LEU A 631 8.72 6.30 -7.48
CA LEU A 631 7.80 6.55 -6.38
C LEU A 631 8.39 7.60 -5.44
N ALA A 632 7.53 8.50 -4.97
CA ALA A 632 7.86 9.54 -4.00
C ALA A 632 7.92 8.98 -2.57
N ASP A 633 8.74 9.63 -1.73
CA ASP A 633 8.99 9.22 -0.34
C ASP A 633 7.77 9.51 0.54
N VAL A 634 6.90 8.51 0.61
CA VAL A 634 5.70 8.48 1.43
C VAL A 634 5.92 7.51 2.61
N PRO A 635 5.85 7.95 3.88
CA PRO A 635 6.15 7.10 5.04
C PRO A 635 5.33 5.80 5.09
N ALA A 636 4.02 5.89 4.89
CA ALA A 636 3.14 4.70 4.90
C ALA A 636 3.56 3.65 3.84
N ILE A 637 3.98 4.09 2.65
CA ILE A 637 4.44 3.20 1.58
C ILE A 637 5.84 2.66 1.90
N GLN A 638 6.74 3.48 2.49
CA GLN A 638 8.07 3.05 2.91
C GLN A 638 8.01 1.90 3.91
N ASP A 639 7.20 2.07 4.95
CA ASP A 639 7.03 1.07 6.01
C ASP A 639 6.49 -0.25 5.44
N GLU A 640 5.47 -0.18 4.58
CA GLU A 640 4.87 -1.39 4.01
C GLU A 640 5.79 -2.08 2.99
N VAL A 641 6.54 -1.32 2.18
CA VAL A 641 7.62 -1.86 1.32
C VAL A 641 8.68 -2.56 2.15
N GLU A 642 9.10 -1.98 3.27
CA GLU A 642 10.07 -2.62 4.14
C GLU A 642 9.53 -3.94 4.69
N LEU A 643 8.29 -3.96 5.17
CA LEU A 643 7.65 -5.16 5.72
C LEU A 643 7.51 -6.27 4.66
N ALA A 644 7.07 -5.95 3.45
CA ALA A 644 6.95 -6.90 2.34
C ALA A 644 8.31 -7.53 2.00
N ILE A 645 9.37 -6.73 1.86
CA ILE A 645 10.71 -7.23 1.55
C ILE A 645 11.23 -8.12 2.69
N ARG A 646 11.04 -7.70 3.96
CA ARG A 646 11.48 -8.46 5.12
C ARG A 646 10.78 -9.81 5.21
N GLU A 647 9.52 -9.90 4.81
CA GLU A 647 8.76 -11.15 4.78
C GLU A 647 9.41 -12.16 3.81
N ALA A 648 9.57 -11.81 2.53
CA ALA A 648 10.26 -12.67 1.56
C ALA A 648 11.73 -12.97 1.94
N ALA A 649 12.44 -12.00 2.54
CA ALA A 649 13.84 -12.17 2.95
C ALA A 649 14.01 -13.16 4.13
N ARG A 650 12.99 -13.38 4.97
CA ARG A 650 13.04 -14.40 6.03
C ARG A 650 13.12 -15.81 5.46
N ASP A 651 12.43 -16.07 4.36
CA ASP A 651 12.47 -17.37 3.69
C ASP A 651 13.81 -17.61 3.02
N LEU A 652 14.35 -16.58 2.35
CA LEU A 652 15.73 -16.60 1.84
C LEU A 652 16.74 -16.93 2.95
N LYS A 653 16.61 -16.27 4.11
CA LYS A 653 17.50 -16.52 5.26
C LYS A 653 17.45 -17.98 5.72
N SER A 654 16.26 -18.56 5.77
CA SER A 654 16.05 -19.97 6.16
C SER A 654 16.71 -20.91 5.15
N TYR A 655 16.51 -20.68 3.85
CA TYR A 655 17.17 -21.41 2.77
C TYR A 655 18.71 -21.33 2.84
N LEU A 656 19.27 -20.11 2.95
CA LEU A 656 20.72 -19.90 3.02
C LEU A 656 21.33 -20.53 4.28
N SER A 657 20.62 -20.47 5.40
CA SER A 657 21.07 -21.08 6.66
C SER A 657 21.12 -22.60 6.54
N LYS A 658 20.10 -23.22 5.92
CA LYS A 658 20.08 -24.65 5.61
C LYS A 658 21.24 -25.03 4.69
N ARG A 659 21.44 -24.32 3.59
CA ARG A 659 22.55 -24.54 2.63
C ARG A 659 23.93 -24.42 3.29
N ARG A 660 24.16 -23.39 4.11
CA ARG A 660 25.43 -23.23 4.87
C ARG A 660 25.65 -24.34 5.89
N SER A 661 24.59 -24.80 6.56
CA SER A 661 24.67 -25.91 7.51
C SER A 661 25.12 -27.19 6.80
N LEU A 662 24.48 -27.55 5.68
CA LEU A 662 24.84 -28.71 4.87
C LEU A 662 26.28 -28.62 4.33
N GLN A 663 26.70 -27.46 3.81
CA GLN A 663 28.07 -27.25 3.36
C GLN A 663 29.11 -27.41 4.49
N LYS A 664 28.81 -26.92 5.70
CA LYS A 664 29.68 -27.13 6.87
C LYS A 664 29.74 -28.60 7.27
N ARG A 665 28.62 -29.32 7.22
CA ARG A 665 28.57 -30.77 7.49
C ARG A 665 29.42 -31.53 6.49
N ARG A 666 29.27 -31.27 5.19
CA ARG A 666 30.07 -31.90 4.13
C ARG A 666 31.57 -31.64 4.31
N LYS A 667 31.97 -30.38 4.54
CA LYS A 667 33.39 -30.05 4.83
C LYS A 667 33.91 -30.79 6.07
N LYS A 668 33.11 -30.91 7.13
CA LYS A 668 33.47 -31.66 8.33
C LYS A 668 33.62 -33.16 8.02
N GLN A 669 32.71 -33.74 7.25
CA GLN A 669 32.76 -35.14 6.81
C GLN A 669 34.02 -35.42 5.97
N ASP A 670 34.33 -34.57 4.98
CA ASP A 670 35.51 -34.71 4.14
C ASP A 670 36.81 -34.65 4.96
N VAL A 671 36.89 -33.73 5.92
CA VAL A 671 38.05 -33.60 6.82
C VAL A 671 38.17 -34.82 7.73
N LEU A 672 37.06 -35.27 8.33
CA LEU A 672 37.06 -36.44 9.23
C LEU A 672 37.38 -37.74 8.47
N GLY A 673 36.84 -37.93 7.27
CA GLY A 673 37.14 -39.08 6.41
C GLY A 673 38.63 -39.18 6.06
N ARG A 674 39.34 -38.05 5.98
CA ARG A 674 40.80 -38.03 5.75
C ARG A 674 41.60 -38.26 7.03
N ILE A 675 41.15 -37.72 8.17
CA ILE A 675 41.92 -37.72 9.43
C ILE A 675 41.73 -39.02 10.21
N LEU A 676 40.51 -39.56 10.30
CA LEU A 676 40.20 -40.72 11.13
C LEU A 676 41.03 -41.96 10.78
N PRO A 677 41.18 -42.36 9.50
CA PRO A 677 42.05 -43.50 9.14
C PRO A 677 43.51 -43.25 9.53
N GLN A 678 44.03 -42.05 9.26
CA GLN A 678 45.42 -41.71 9.61
C GLN A 678 45.68 -41.75 11.12
N MET A 679 44.70 -41.33 11.93
CA MET A 679 44.78 -41.41 13.38
C MET A 679 44.75 -42.87 13.85
N ALA A 680 43.86 -43.69 13.30
CA ALA A 680 43.75 -45.12 13.63
C ALA A 680 45.06 -45.85 13.34
N THR A 681 45.63 -45.68 12.14
CA THR A 681 46.89 -46.30 11.75
C THR A 681 48.03 -45.85 12.66
N LYS A 682 48.19 -44.54 12.90
CA LYS A 682 49.25 -44.04 13.80
C LYS A 682 49.09 -44.50 15.24
N LEU A 683 47.87 -44.59 15.76
CA LEU A 683 47.61 -45.11 17.10
C LEU A 683 47.98 -46.59 17.20
N SER A 684 47.66 -47.39 16.19
CA SER A 684 48.08 -48.79 16.09
C SER A 684 49.61 -48.92 16.09
N GLU A 685 50.30 -48.16 15.24
CA GLU A 685 51.76 -48.15 15.14
C GLU A 685 52.43 -47.78 16.47
N VAL A 686 51.93 -46.75 17.16
CA VAL A 686 52.53 -46.24 18.41
C VAL A 686 52.24 -47.17 19.59
N THR A 687 51.05 -47.78 19.65
CA THR A 687 50.64 -48.63 20.78
C THR A 687 50.98 -50.10 20.59
N GLY A 688 51.33 -50.52 19.37
CA GLY A 688 51.56 -51.92 19.01
C GLY A 688 50.30 -52.80 19.10
N ARG A 689 49.12 -52.20 19.06
CA ARG A 689 47.81 -52.88 19.13
C ARG A 689 47.14 -52.90 17.76
N GLU A 690 46.13 -53.74 17.59
CA GLU A 690 45.27 -53.75 16.39
C GLU A 690 44.68 -52.36 16.11
N GLU A 691 44.47 -52.07 14.84
CA GLU A 691 43.93 -50.79 14.40
C GLU A 691 42.51 -50.58 14.95
N PRO A 692 42.22 -49.43 15.58
CA PRO A 692 40.89 -49.17 16.11
C PRO A 692 39.85 -49.22 14.99
N ASN A 693 38.75 -49.96 15.20
CA ASN A 693 37.66 -49.94 14.24
C ASN A 693 37.02 -48.53 14.21
N ILE A 694 37.14 -47.87 13.07
CA ILE A 694 36.58 -46.54 12.80
C ILE A 694 35.19 -46.62 12.14
N GLU A 695 34.69 -47.82 11.82
CA GLU A 695 33.35 -48.06 11.28
C GLU A 695 32.29 -47.51 12.24
N GLY A 696 31.37 -46.72 11.71
CA GLY A 696 30.35 -46.01 12.49
C GLY A 696 30.87 -44.86 13.37
N ALA A 697 32.18 -44.68 13.57
CA ALA A 697 32.73 -43.56 14.35
C ALA A 697 32.46 -42.21 13.66
N LEU A 698 32.55 -42.18 12.32
CA LEU A 698 32.19 -41.00 11.53
C LEU A 698 30.72 -40.62 11.73
N ALA A 699 29.82 -41.59 11.66
CA ALA A 699 28.38 -41.37 11.83
C ALA A 699 28.04 -40.85 13.23
N ARG A 700 28.70 -41.38 14.28
CA ARG A 700 28.57 -40.90 15.66
C ARG A 700 29.08 -39.47 15.84
N ILE A 701 30.23 -39.12 15.26
CA ILE A 701 30.80 -37.76 15.36
C ILE A 701 29.95 -36.73 14.59
N MET A 702 29.26 -37.20 13.54
CA MET A 702 28.39 -36.38 12.69
C MET A 702 26.93 -36.36 13.16
N ASN A 703 26.55 -37.20 14.13
CA ASN A 703 25.15 -37.45 14.51
C ASN A 703 24.28 -37.77 13.27
N ASN A 704 24.77 -38.70 12.45
CA ASN A 704 24.15 -39.15 11.20
C ASN A 704 23.39 -40.47 11.41
N VAL A 705 22.49 -40.81 10.49
CA VAL A 705 22.01 -42.18 10.34
C VAL A 705 23.12 -43.00 9.69
N SER A 706 23.52 -44.11 10.30
CA SER A 706 24.47 -45.06 9.70
C SER A 706 23.75 -46.29 9.18
N VAL A 707 24.19 -46.79 8.03
CA VAL A 707 23.78 -48.09 7.49
C VAL A 707 25.04 -48.91 7.30
N ASP A 708 25.17 -49.97 8.09
CA ASP A 708 26.32 -50.88 8.06
C ASP A 708 25.88 -52.23 7.49
N ARG A 709 26.60 -52.80 6.51
CA ARG A 709 26.34 -54.15 5.97
C ARG A 709 27.34 -55.16 6.53
N ASP A 710 26.83 -56.29 7.01
CA ASP A 710 27.61 -57.46 7.40
C ASP A 710 27.12 -58.70 6.63
N VAL A 711 28.06 -59.49 6.08
CA VAL A 711 27.75 -60.69 5.30
C VAL A 711 28.52 -61.88 5.86
N ASP A 712 27.80 -62.85 6.44
CA ASP A 712 28.36 -64.07 7.03
C ASP A 712 27.68 -65.32 6.44
N ASP A 713 28.46 -66.18 5.78
CA ASP A 713 28.02 -67.44 5.15
C ASP A 713 26.70 -67.34 4.35
N GLY A 714 26.58 -66.30 3.52
CA GLY A 714 25.39 -66.06 2.68
C GLY A 714 24.23 -65.34 3.39
N LYS A 715 24.34 -65.03 4.69
CA LYS A 715 23.37 -64.20 5.41
C LYS A 715 23.83 -62.73 5.42
N VAL A 716 22.98 -61.86 4.88
CA VAL A 716 23.21 -60.40 4.87
C VAL A 716 22.44 -59.75 6.01
N THR A 717 23.11 -58.89 6.77
CA THR A 717 22.55 -58.09 7.85
C THR A 717 22.87 -56.62 7.63
N LEU A 718 21.85 -55.80 7.37
CA LEU A 718 21.95 -54.35 7.37
C LEU A 718 21.57 -53.83 8.75
N THR A 719 22.46 -53.09 9.39
CA THR A 719 22.18 -52.42 10.67
C THR A 719 22.04 -50.92 10.45
N VAL A 720 20.83 -50.41 10.65
CA VAL A 720 20.50 -48.99 10.58
C VAL A 720 20.60 -48.41 11.98
N LYS A 721 21.48 -47.45 12.23
CA LYS A 721 21.63 -46.82 13.54
C LYS A 721 21.38 -45.33 13.44
N ASN A 722 20.48 -44.80 14.24
CA ASN A 722 20.17 -43.38 14.23
C ASN A 722 20.95 -42.65 15.34
N TYR A 723 22.03 -41.95 14.99
CA TYR A 723 22.79 -41.13 15.92
C TYR A 723 22.30 -39.67 16.00
N SER A 724 21.20 -39.34 15.33
CA SER A 724 20.58 -38.02 15.41
C SER A 724 19.74 -37.85 16.68
N SER A 725 19.25 -36.64 16.93
CA SER A 725 18.34 -36.32 18.04
C SER A 725 16.87 -36.41 17.65
N THR A 726 16.56 -36.83 16.43
CA THR A 726 15.20 -36.94 15.87
C THR A 726 14.93 -38.36 15.41
N ASN A 727 13.65 -38.74 15.30
CA ASN A 727 13.29 -40.02 14.69
C ASN A 727 13.49 -39.91 13.17
N GLU A 728 14.01 -40.95 12.55
CA GLU A 728 14.32 -40.99 11.12
C GLU A 728 13.68 -42.23 10.50
N ALA A 729 13.16 -42.10 9.29
CA ALA A 729 12.54 -43.19 8.55
C ALA A 729 13.21 -43.31 7.16
N PRO A 730 14.44 -43.84 7.09
CA PRO A 730 15.13 -44.02 5.81
C PRO A 730 14.46 -45.08 4.94
N ASP A 731 14.39 -44.83 3.64
CA ASP A 731 13.97 -45.81 2.64
C ASP A 731 15.21 -46.54 2.11
N ILE A 732 15.40 -47.79 2.53
CA ILE A 732 16.58 -48.59 2.22
C ILE A 732 16.26 -49.55 1.10
N THR A 733 17.02 -49.46 0.01
CA THR A 733 16.97 -50.39 -1.12
C THR A 733 18.32 -51.08 -1.26
N ASP A 734 18.36 -52.39 -1.00
CA ASP A 734 19.53 -53.24 -1.21
C ASP A 734 19.36 -53.99 -2.54
N ILE A 735 20.27 -53.77 -3.48
CA ILE A 735 20.27 -54.32 -4.84
C ILE A 735 21.21 -55.51 -4.87
N VAL A 736 20.70 -56.68 -5.24
CA VAL A 736 21.40 -57.97 -5.09
C VAL A 736 21.34 -58.79 -6.36
N SER A 737 22.46 -59.37 -6.79
CA SER A 737 22.53 -60.18 -8.04
C SER A 737 22.06 -61.63 -7.90
N ALA A 738 21.52 -62.02 -6.74
CA ALA A 738 21.01 -63.35 -6.46
C ALA A 738 19.68 -63.27 -5.72
N GLU A 739 18.80 -64.27 -5.93
CA GLU A 739 17.46 -64.31 -5.35
C GLU A 739 17.54 -64.31 -3.80
N PRO A 740 16.99 -63.28 -3.13
CA PRO A 740 17.01 -63.17 -1.69
C PRO A 740 15.93 -64.05 -1.05
N SER A 741 16.28 -64.71 0.05
CA SER A 741 15.38 -65.55 0.84
C SER A 741 15.50 -65.23 2.33
N GLY A 742 14.54 -65.64 3.16
CA GLY A 742 14.63 -65.45 4.61
C GLY A 742 14.61 -63.99 5.08
N LEU A 743 13.86 -63.13 4.38
CA LEU A 743 13.71 -61.70 4.69
C LEU A 743 13.01 -61.49 6.05
N ASN A 744 13.43 -60.48 6.79
CA ASN A 744 12.75 -60.04 8.02
C ASN A 744 11.96 -58.73 7.81
N GLY A 745 10.97 -58.51 8.68
CA GLY A 745 10.13 -57.30 8.66
C GLY A 745 9.23 -57.21 7.42
N ASP A 746 8.80 -56.00 7.09
CA ASP A 746 7.92 -55.68 5.95
C ASP A 746 8.71 -55.46 4.63
N ALA A 747 9.72 -56.31 4.40
CA ALA A 747 10.57 -56.23 3.22
C ALA A 747 9.77 -56.43 1.93
N THR A 748 9.95 -55.55 0.93
CA THR A 748 9.39 -55.74 -0.41
C THR A 748 10.51 -56.11 -1.39
N VAL A 749 10.31 -57.14 -2.20
CA VAL A 749 11.30 -57.59 -3.18
C VAL A 749 10.76 -57.41 -4.60
N VAL A 750 11.56 -56.81 -5.47
CA VAL A 750 11.24 -56.63 -6.90
C VAL A 750 12.38 -57.19 -7.75
N ASP A 751 12.07 -58.07 -8.70
CA ASP A 751 13.02 -58.58 -9.70
C ASP A 751 12.95 -57.73 -10.97
N LEU A 752 14.11 -57.28 -11.44
CA LEU A 752 14.30 -56.54 -12.68
C LEU A 752 15.51 -57.11 -13.41
N ASP A 753 15.27 -57.87 -14.48
CA ASP A 753 16.29 -58.42 -15.39
C ASP A 753 17.44 -59.19 -14.70
N GLY A 754 17.15 -59.89 -13.59
CA GLY A 754 18.13 -60.70 -12.85
C GLY A 754 18.84 -59.99 -11.71
N GLU A 755 18.46 -58.73 -11.41
CA GLU A 755 18.81 -58.02 -10.19
C GLU A 755 17.59 -57.88 -9.27
N TRP A 756 17.79 -58.14 -7.98
CA TRP A 756 16.74 -58.16 -6.97
C TRP A 756 16.85 -56.92 -6.08
N PHE A 757 15.80 -56.12 -6.04
CA PHE A 757 15.70 -54.90 -5.24
C PHE A 757 14.94 -55.21 -3.94
N VAL A 758 15.65 -55.28 -2.83
CA VAL A 758 15.08 -55.52 -1.51
C VAL A 758 14.89 -54.20 -0.78
N LYS A 759 13.63 -53.84 -0.52
CA LYS A 759 13.23 -52.54 0.03
C LYS A 759 12.70 -52.66 1.44
N TRP A 760 13.13 -51.74 2.31
CA TRP A 760 12.59 -51.54 3.65
C TRP A 760 12.43 -50.05 3.94
N SER A 761 11.44 -49.71 4.77
CA SER A 761 11.27 -48.35 5.30
C SER A 761 11.21 -48.39 6.83
N PRO A 762 12.32 -48.72 7.53
CA PRO A 762 12.31 -48.81 8.99
C PRO A 762 12.15 -47.44 9.64
N GLU A 763 11.27 -47.33 10.64
CA GLU A 763 11.27 -46.19 11.55
C GLU A 763 12.29 -46.43 12.67
N VAL A 764 13.28 -45.54 12.81
CA VAL A 764 14.35 -45.66 13.80
C VAL A 764 14.35 -44.43 14.70
N SER A 765 13.99 -44.62 15.97
CA SER A 765 13.99 -43.52 16.96
C SER A 765 15.40 -43.00 17.23
N ALA A 766 15.50 -41.78 17.76
CA ALA A 766 16.77 -41.18 18.15
C ALA A 766 17.56 -42.08 19.12
N GLY A 767 18.79 -42.45 18.74
CA GLY A 767 19.67 -43.32 19.53
C GLY A 767 19.38 -44.82 19.41
N GLU A 768 18.36 -45.22 18.67
CA GLU A 768 18.00 -46.63 18.44
C GLU A 768 18.61 -47.18 17.15
N SER A 769 18.44 -48.49 16.95
CA SER A 769 18.89 -49.18 15.74
C SER A 769 17.87 -50.19 15.26
N ALA A 770 17.71 -50.30 13.94
CA ALA A 770 16.96 -51.36 13.29
C ALA A 770 17.92 -52.35 12.60
N THR A 771 17.53 -53.62 12.56
CA THR A 771 18.31 -54.68 11.91
C THR A 771 17.45 -55.33 10.83
N LEU A 772 17.93 -55.29 9.59
CA LEU A 772 17.30 -55.85 8.41
C LEU A 772 18.16 -57.02 7.93
N THR A 773 17.57 -58.15 7.60
CA THR A 773 18.30 -59.38 7.26
C THR A 773 17.64 -60.14 6.13
N TYR A 774 18.46 -60.75 5.29
CA TYR A 774 18.05 -61.72 4.27
C TYR A 774 19.21 -62.69 3.99
N SER A 775 19.00 -63.69 3.13
CA SER A 775 19.97 -64.73 2.80
C SER A 775 20.05 -64.95 1.29
N VAL A 776 21.25 -65.12 0.77
CA VAL A 776 21.57 -65.29 -0.65
C VAL A 776 22.67 -66.34 -0.86
N ALA A 777 22.83 -66.80 -2.11
CA ALA A 777 23.93 -67.67 -2.50
C ALA A 777 25.30 -66.97 -2.32
N GLN A 778 26.35 -67.74 -2.03
CA GLN A 778 27.66 -67.25 -1.59
C GLN A 778 28.40 -66.32 -2.59
N ASP A 779 27.95 -66.24 -3.85
CA ASP A 779 28.61 -65.45 -4.92
C ASP A 779 27.86 -64.15 -5.29
N ALA A 780 26.93 -63.69 -4.45
CA ALA A 780 26.12 -62.49 -4.71
C ALA A 780 26.94 -61.19 -4.58
N SER A 781 26.60 -60.21 -5.43
CA SER A 781 27.08 -58.82 -5.36
C SER A 781 25.97 -57.92 -4.83
N PHE A 782 26.36 -56.84 -4.14
CA PHE A 782 25.45 -55.97 -3.41
C PHE A 782 25.73 -54.49 -3.69
N ASP A 783 24.69 -53.69 -3.85
CA ASP A 783 24.73 -52.22 -3.89
C ASP A 783 23.58 -51.67 -3.05
N ILE A 784 23.77 -50.54 -2.36
CA ILE A 784 22.75 -49.99 -1.46
C ILE A 784 22.42 -48.56 -1.83
N ASN A 785 21.11 -48.29 -1.95
CA ASN A 785 20.58 -46.95 -2.04
C ASN A 785 19.74 -46.64 -0.80
N VAL A 786 19.88 -45.43 -0.27
CA VAL A 786 19.14 -44.97 0.91
C VAL A 786 18.55 -43.60 0.61
N ASP A 787 17.21 -43.55 0.54
CA ASP A 787 16.42 -42.36 0.31
C ASP A 787 15.73 -41.90 1.62
N GLY A 788 15.06 -40.75 1.61
CA GLY A 788 14.33 -40.22 2.78
C GLY A 788 15.20 -39.48 3.82
N VAL A 789 16.53 -39.56 3.72
CA VAL A 789 17.48 -38.81 4.56
C VAL A 789 18.45 -38.02 3.68
N GLU A 790 18.68 -36.73 3.99
CA GLU A 790 19.66 -35.90 3.28
C GLU A 790 21.06 -36.57 3.29
N THR A 791 21.74 -36.65 2.14
CA THR A 791 23.02 -37.40 2.00
C THR A 791 24.08 -36.95 3.01
N GLU A 792 24.16 -35.66 3.36
CA GLU A 792 25.08 -35.13 4.37
C GLU A 792 24.75 -35.56 5.82
N LYS A 793 23.58 -36.15 6.04
CA LYS A 793 23.11 -36.74 7.30
C LYS A 793 23.14 -38.27 7.29
N LEU A 794 23.60 -38.88 6.21
CA LEU A 794 23.71 -40.32 6.04
C LEU A 794 25.19 -40.75 6.10
N THR A 795 25.46 -41.96 6.56
CA THR A 795 26.77 -42.61 6.48
C THR A 795 26.58 -44.07 6.12
N VAL A 796 26.90 -44.42 4.89
CA VAL A 796 26.81 -45.80 4.39
C VAL A 796 28.17 -46.45 4.49
N ASN A 797 28.25 -47.56 5.22
CA ASN A 797 29.41 -48.44 5.29
C ASN A 797 28.96 -49.83 4.80
N ALA A 798 28.84 -49.99 3.48
CA ALA A 798 28.22 -51.16 2.85
C ALA A 798 29.03 -51.70 1.68
#